data_AF-A0A1F2RR09-F1
#
_entry.id   AF-A0A1F2RR09-F1
#
_cell.length_a   1.000
_cell.length_b   1.000
_cell.length_c   1.000
_cell.angle_alpha   90.00
_cell.angle_beta   90.00
_cell.angle_gamma   90.00
#
_symmetry.space_group_name_H-M   'P 1'
#
loop_
_entity.id
_entity.type
_entity.pdbx_description
1 polymer ?
#
loop_
_entity_poly.entity_id
_entity_poly.type
_entity_poly.pdbx_seq_one_letter_code
_entity_poly.pdbx_strand_id
1 'polypeptide(L)'
;MNWFLFRVLGKRVFILYGAVSLLSVAILASLYMTSGYALENYIVDQLQRMPWDISVVQRGEAHRFEEMRADLTKLEGIQRIENLGFLRVRNSNPLRLEIDQSEFPVRWVAFVAASKENLLPPELHRTYPGSGENSTPPPYQLALVAAQRGGRGTEAMEASKLVRTGSNIRIAAIGEVLDHDDVHEHSPGDHAVPIGGGETIFSASVTMPPVQFERQEFNKWMLRDIGSLSYLPEEAIVISIPMDEFKRMAEQLGDMFLSNEGIHGGEAPPPYVPEVTHLLTLDRSRWVSPWELDESLSKVQPFVKTVHETAQWLTPFAYVNSDLLNVLERMSGIARLVQLVTVLVALPLLWLGWVLAKSLSGLLVWNERRLIGLALVRGIPMNAVAGTLLLALMLGGFAGSLAGLAIGTGIPVLGYSLAGHSTPSQMFFLRGLVFFAGFVFLGVVFSLASGYSILRYVRKMTPNEAMARVLGTGSEEKATRASKAYIFASFLALLLGGYKVASWLLGYSILARWAVASQEKFVPVMFVIEGALNFIGVPLFLFGITGLLAWRVKWIRRGLSAITAPLVGNMHWFVGQHMALRSGRVVTVLFVSALAMALTLLPQIAADSFYGRVVRGVQASVGGDLHLEFNMTELTDGEAKVATLDDYEKKIAAPIASIRAALQNNARVSSVTTIQQYVIPGVYIPGQSGLMINIVDLPNDYLQSVYHEETLGLTRPFRTIIGGLTESSVAASQGLMRLREIPLDHEIILGYGGDAPVPVRFHDVLSFLPGQPTTGVAEREGFVTAEVDYLNYMLRSDARMIVGGDYARTGMAKLNVLPSRSVFVVRTKSGEVDDQFVEELSKSLPLRPQGARWESAERQRVGKDMFISLALENMKVFMLGGLILALASVSAIGFANFLADRRTFGLLRLRGIPVATLLRISISMFLAPVLVGLATGILLGVIAGYGLSQAVWDLPRVLGVAGFLSNKLVLTLASVASVLVFTLVLTAIAVGFGLWPARKTAREAITER
;
A
#
# COMPACT_ATOMS: atom_id res chain seq x y z
N MET A 1 -21.32 -53.64 18.63
CA MET A 1 -20.37 -54.01 17.55
C MET A 1 -19.61 -52.79 17.00
N ASN A 2 -20.28 -51.72 16.57
CA ASN A 2 -19.63 -50.54 15.95
C ASN A 2 -18.62 -49.81 16.87
N TRP A 3 -18.88 -49.68 18.17
CA TRP A 3 -17.95 -49.05 19.12
C TRP A 3 -16.68 -49.88 19.35
N PHE A 4 -16.79 -51.20 19.38
CA PHE A 4 -15.63 -52.10 19.49
C PHE A 4 -14.75 -52.03 18.24
N LEU A 5 -15.38 -52.08 17.05
CA LEU A 5 -14.69 -51.88 15.77
C LEU A 5 -14.03 -50.50 15.68
N PHE A 6 -14.69 -49.45 16.18
CA PHE A 6 -14.11 -48.11 16.28
C PHE A 6 -12.87 -48.07 17.17
N ARG A 7 -12.89 -48.71 18.35
CA ARG A 7 -11.75 -48.72 19.27
C ARG A 7 -10.52 -49.43 18.69
N VAL A 8 -10.74 -50.46 17.85
CA VAL A 8 -9.68 -51.26 17.25
C VAL A 8 -9.18 -50.66 15.93
N LEU A 9 -10.06 -50.34 14.99
CA LEU A 9 -9.70 -49.88 13.63
C LEU A 9 -9.83 -48.37 13.45
N GLY A 10 -10.79 -47.74 14.14
CA GLY A 10 -11.14 -46.33 13.98
C GLY A 10 -10.25 -45.35 14.75
N LYS A 11 -9.67 -45.74 15.90
CA LYS A 11 -8.91 -44.82 16.77
C LYS A 11 -7.75 -44.12 16.07
N ARG A 12 -6.96 -44.84 15.27
CA ARG A 12 -5.80 -44.26 14.57
C ARG A 12 -6.24 -43.32 13.44
N VAL A 13 -7.30 -43.69 12.72
CA VAL A 13 -7.91 -42.84 11.69
C VAL A 13 -8.47 -41.56 12.32
N PHE A 14 -9.19 -41.68 13.44
CA PHE A 14 -9.74 -40.54 14.18
C PHE A 14 -8.65 -39.54 14.58
N ILE A 15 -7.58 -40.00 15.26
CA ILE A 15 -6.50 -39.11 15.74
C ILE A 15 -5.81 -38.43 14.56
N LEU A 16 -5.51 -39.21 13.51
CA LEU A 16 -4.68 -38.75 12.42
C LEU A 16 -5.39 -37.71 11.53
N TYR A 17 -6.63 -38.01 11.15
CA TYR A 17 -7.45 -37.07 10.39
C TYR A 17 -7.91 -35.90 11.24
N GLY A 18 -8.10 -36.11 12.55
CA GLY A 18 -8.33 -35.03 13.50
C GLY A 18 -7.13 -34.07 13.59
N ALA A 19 -5.90 -34.57 13.62
CA ALA A 19 -4.70 -33.72 13.62
C ALA A 19 -4.56 -32.89 12.33
N VAL A 20 -4.85 -33.48 11.17
CA VAL A 20 -4.81 -32.73 9.90
C VAL A 20 -5.93 -31.69 9.85
N SER A 21 -7.16 -32.05 10.24
CA SER A 21 -8.27 -31.10 10.30
C SER A 21 -8.00 -29.96 11.28
N LEU A 22 -7.41 -30.27 12.44
CA LEU A 22 -6.97 -29.30 13.44
C LEU A 22 -6.00 -28.29 12.84
N LEU A 23 -4.94 -28.75 12.17
CA LEU A 23 -3.95 -27.85 11.57
C LEU A 23 -4.57 -26.96 10.48
N SER A 24 -5.37 -27.56 9.58
CA SER A 24 -6.01 -26.81 8.50
C SER A 24 -6.97 -25.73 9.03
N VAL A 25 -7.83 -26.08 9.99
CA VAL A 25 -8.80 -25.14 10.57
C VAL A 25 -8.12 -24.12 11.47
N ALA A 26 -7.07 -24.50 12.21
CA ALA A 26 -6.29 -23.55 13.01
C ALA A 26 -5.66 -22.47 12.16
N ILE A 27 -5.11 -22.82 10.98
CA ILE A 27 -4.55 -21.84 10.05
C ILE A 27 -5.65 -20.90 9.52
N LEU A 28 -6.79 -21.44 9.08
CA LEU A 28 -7.90 -20.62 8.57
C LEU A 28 -8.45 -19.65 9.62
N ALA A 29 -8.67 -20.15 10.85
CA ALA A 29 -9.14 -19.34 11.97
C ALA A 29 -8.10 -18.28 12.38
N SER A 30 -6.81 -18.64 12.38
CA SER A 30 -5.73 -17.70 12.67
C SER A 30 -5.66 -16.60 11.63
N LEU A 31 -5.73 -16.94 10.34
CA LEU A 31 -5.73 -15.95 9.26
C LEU A 31 -6.92 -14.99 9.35
N TYR A 32 -8.10 -15.50 9.70
CA TYR A 32 -9.29 -14.68 9.91
C TYR A 32 -9.07 -13.68 11.06
N MET A 33 -8.51 -14.13 12.18
CA MET A 33 -8.22 -13.26 13.32
C MET A 33 -7.14 -12.22 13.02
N THR A 34 -6.01 -12.64 12.43
CA THR A 34 -4.93 -11.70 12.10
C THR A 34 -5.35 -10.66 11.08
N SER A 35 -6.18 -11.04 10.10
CA SER A 35 -6.77 -10.08 9.16
C SER A 35 -7.67 -9.06 9.87
N GLY A 36 -8.43 -9.50 10.87
CA GLY A 36 -9.27 -8.61 11.70
C GLY A 36 -8.45 -7.58 12.47
N TYR A 37 -7.39 -8.00 13.16
CA TYR A 37 -6.48 -7.08 13.86
C TYR A 37 -5.75 -6.12 12.92
N ALA A 38 -5.29 -6.60 11.76
CA ALA A 38 -4.64 -5.74 10.77
C ALA A 38 -5.60 -4.66 10.25
N LEU A 39 -6.85 -5.02 10.02
CA LEU A 39 -7.90 -4.10 9.59
C LEU A 39 -8.27 -3.10 10.70
N GLU A 40 -8.41 -3.55 11.95
CA GLU A 40 -8.65 -2.68 13.11
C GLU A 40 -7.56 -1.61 13.24
N ASN A 41 -6.30 -2.04 13.29
CA ASN A 41 -5.15 -1.15 13.40
C ASN A 41 -5.13 -0.12 12.28
N TYR A 42 -5.48 -0.55 11.07
CA TYR A 42 -5.57 0.35 9.93
C TYR A 42 -6.69 1.38 10.06
N ILE A 43 -7.91 0.93 10.42
CA ILE A 43 -9.06 1.82 10.61
C ILE A 43 -8.75 2.86 11.68
N VAL A 44 -8.24 2.43 12.83
CA VAL A 44 -7.88 3.35 13.93
C VAL A 44 -6.88 4.39 13.46
N ASP A 45 -5.87 3.99 12.68
CA ASP A 45 -4.88 4.91 12.12
C ASP A 45 -5.49 5.89 11.09
N GLN A 46 -6.37 5.42 10.19
CA GLN A 46 -7.07 6.29 9.24
C GLN A 46 -7.98 7.29 9.96
N LEU A 47 -8.71 6.85 10.98
CA LEU A 47 -9.54 7.72 11.82
C LEU A 47 -8.66 8.79 12.48
N GLN A 48 -7.52 8.43 13.07
CA GLN A 48 -6.61 9.41 13.70
C GLN A 48 -6.04 10.44 12.71
N ARG A 49 -5.89 10.08 11.43
CA ARG A 49 -5.41 11.00 10.38
C ARG A 49 -6.48 11.97 9.87
N MET A 50 -7.76 11.72 10.14
CA MET A 50 -8.87 12.58 9.71
C MET A 50 -9.15 13.69 10.73
N PRO A 51 -8.97 14.97 10.38
CA PRO A 51 -9.25 16.09 11.28
C PRO A 51 -10.75 16.37 11.42
N TRP A 52 -11.54 16.02 10.40
CA TRP A 52 -12.99 16.25 10.29
C TRP A 52 -13.68 14.99 9.75
N ASP A 53 -14.92 14.74 10.16
CA ASP A 53 -15.68 13.54 9.76
C ASP A 53 -16.68 13.86 8.63
N ILE A 54 -17.24 15.06 8.65
CA ILE A 54 -18.21 15.56 7.67
C ILE A 54 -17.88 17.03 7.38
N SER A 55 -17.89 17.40 6.10
CA SER A 55 -17.83 18.79 5.64
C SER A 55 -19.13 19.14 4.91
N VAL A 56 -19.85 20.15 5.41
CA VAL A 56 -21.04 20.71 4.77
C VAL A 56 -20.64 22.00 4.09
N VAL A 57 -20.61 22.00 2.76
CA VAL A 57 -20.27 23.14 1.92
C VAL A 57 -21.55 23.86 1.51
N GLN A 58 -21.83 25.00 2.14
CA GLN A 58 -22.91 25.90 1.77
C GLN A 58 -22.41 26.85 0.68
N ARG A 59 -23.11 26.92 -0.46
CA ARG A 59 -22.85 27.90 -1.53
C ARG A 59 -24.03 28.84 -1.69
N GLY A 60 -23.78 30.14 -1.75
CA GLY A 60 -24.86 31.13 -1.78
C GLY A 60 -25.56 31.28 -0.43
N GLU A 61 -26.55 32.19 -0.37
CA GLU A 61 -27.35 32.48 0.84
C GLU A 61 -26.50 32.68 2.12
N ALA A 62 -25.41 33.43 1.98
CA ALA A 62 -24.41 33.60 3.02
C ALA A 62 -24.94 34.24 4.31
N HIS A 63 -26.14 34.83 4.32
CA HIS A 63 -26.80 35.37 5.52
C HIS A 63 -27.36 34.26 6.44
N ARG A 64 -27.54 33.03 5.94
CA ARG A 64 -28.16 31.91 6.70
C ARG A 64 -27.16 30.96 7.33
N PHE A 65 -25.86 31.25 7.27
CA PHE A 65 -24.84 30.34 7.77
C PHE A 65 -24.87 30.16 9.31
N GLU A 66 -25.31 31.16 10.10
CA GLU A 66 -25.53 30.96 11.55
C GLU A 66 -26.74 30.08 11.82
N GLU A 67 -27.80 30.19 11.00
CA GLU A 67 -28.97 29.30 11.05
C GLU A 67 -28.54 27.86 10.73
N MET A 68 -27.74 27.68 9.67
CA MET A 68 -27.10 26.41 9.31
C MET A 68 -26.28 25.85 10.46
N ARG A 69 -25.40 26.65 11.05
CA ARG A 69 -24.58 26.21 12.18
C ARG A 69 -25.45 25.83 13.38
N ALA A 70 -26.46 26.63 13.72
CA ALA A 70 -27.35 26.37 14.84
C ALA A 70 -28.16 25.08 14.64
N ASP A 71 -28.69 24.84 13.44
CA ASP A 71 -29.44 23.63 13.12
C ASP A 71 -28.56 22.39 13.09
N LEU A 72 -27.35 22.48 12.53
CA LEU A 72 -26.36 21.40 12.62
C LEU A 72 -25.98 21.11 14.07
N THR A 73 -25.84 22.13 14.93
CA THR A 73 -25.49 21.95 16.35
C THR A 73 -26.60 21.22 17.13
N LYS A 74 -27.86 21.30 16.70
CA LYS A 74 -28.99 20.60 17.32
C LYS A 74 -28.96 19.08 17.08
N LEU A 75 -28.20 18.60 16.08
CA LEU A 75 -28.12 17.18 15.78
C LEU A 75 -27.29 16.46 16.86
N GLU A 76 -27.87 15.43 17.47
CA GLU A 76 -27.17 14.65 18.49
C GLU A 76 -25.95 13.93 17.93
N GLY A 77 -24.84 13.96 18.67
CA GLY A 77 -23.63 13.17 18.36
C GLY A 77 -22.52 13.94 17.64
N ILE A 78 -22.72 15.23 17.37
CA ILE A 78 -21.66 16.15 16.94
C ILE A 78 -20.92 16.69 18.17
N GLN A 79 -19.59 16.60 18.14
CA GLN A 79 -18.72 17.05 19.24
C GLN A 79 -18.20 18.47 19.02
N ARG A 80 -17.88 18.84 17.76
CA ARG A 80 -17.31 20.14 17.39
C ARG A 80 -17.77 20.54 16.00
N ILE A 81 -18.06 21.83 15.82
CA ILE A 81 -18.32 22.45 14.52
C ILE A 81 -17.42 23.67 14.39
N GLU A 82 -16.64 23.71 13.31
CA GLU A 82 -15.84 24.87 12.91
C GLU A 82 -16.25 25.35 11.52
N ASN A 83 -15.93 26.60 11.18
CA ASN A 83 -16.33 27.20 9.91
C ASN A 83 -15.10 27.72 9.16
N LEU A 84 -15.06 27.45 7.86
CA LEU A 84 -14.15 28.06 6.90
C LEU A 84 -14.98 28.79 5.85
N GLY A 85 -14.86 30.11 5.80
CA GLY A 85 -15.48 30.97 4.81
C GLY A 85 -14.53 31.23 3.65
N PHE A 86 -15.03 31.07 2.43
CA PHE A 86 -14.33 31.38 1.21
C PHE A 86 -15.22 32.19 0.26
N LEU A 87 -14.87 33.45 0.07
CA LEU A 87 -15.67 34.41 -0.68
C LEU A 87 -14.89 34.83 -1.90
N ARG A 88 -15.42 34.55 -3.10
CA ARG A 88 -14.79 34.96 -4.37
C ARG A 88 -15.61 36.06 -5.02
N VAL A 89 -14.95 37.13 -5.42
CA VAL A 89 -15.54 38.31 -6.03
C VAL A 89 -14.79 38.58 -7.33
N ARG A 90 -15.52 38.79 -8.42
CA ARG A 90 -14.92 39.17 -9.69
C ARG A 90 -14.60 40.66 -9.65
N ASN A 91 -13.35 41.01 -9.94
CA ASN A 91 -12.92 42.40 -10.07
C ASN A 91 -13.29 42.89 -11.49
N SER A 92 -14.52 43.38 -11.61
CA SER A 92 -15.14 43.91 -12.82
C SER A 92 -16.39 44.68 -12.42
N ASN A 93 -16.91 45.57 -13.28
CA ASN A 93 -18.17 46.30 -13.02
C ASN A 93 -19.27 45.38 -12.44
N PRO A 94 -19.89 45.74 -11.30
CA PRO A 94 -19.80 47.03 -10.60
C PRO A 94 -18.69 47.14 -9.53
N LEU A 95 -17.75 46.19 -9.40
CA LEU A 95 -16.75 46.18 -8.32
C LEU A 95 -15.34 46.45 -8.82
N ARG A 96 -14.62 47.32 -8.12
CA ARG A 96 -13.20 47.61 -8.37
C ARG A 96 -12.35 47.36 -7.13
N LEU A 97 -11.27 46.61 -7.30
CA LEU A 97 -10.19 46.53 -6.34
C LEU A 97 -9.22 47.70 -6.58
N GLU A 98 -9.02 48.50 -5.55
CA GLU A 98 -8.02 49.55 -5.50
C GLU A 98 -7.01 49.24 -4.40
N ILE A 99 -5.73 49.45 -4.67
CA ILE A 99 -4.68 49.47 -3.66
C ILE A 99 -3.98 50.81 -3.74
N ASP A 100 -3.90 51.52 -2.61
CA ASP A 100 -3.35 52.88 -2.53
C ASP A 100 -3.97 53.82 -3.58
N GLN A 101 -5.31 53.76 -3.71
CA GLN A 101 -6.13 54.54 -4.66
C GLN A 101 -5.88 54.24 -6.15
N SER A 102 -5.08 53.22 -6.47
CA SER A 102 -4.82 52.78 -7.84
C SER A 102 -5.54 51.47 -8.13
N GLU A 103 -6.13 51.32 -9.31
CA GLU A 103 -6.79 50.07 -9.71
C GLU A 103 -5.78 48.91 -9.75
N PHE A 104 -6.16 47.79 -9.15
CA PHE A 104 -5.34 46.58 -9.16
C PHE A 104 -5.83 45.61 -10.24
N PRO A 105 -4.98 45.23 -11.22
CA PRO A 105 -5.40 44.51 -12.43
C PRO A 105 -5.50 42.99 -12.23
N VAL A 106 -6.24 42.54 -11.21
CA VAL A 106 -6.56 41.11 -11.01
C VAL A 106 -7.97 40.80 -11.46
N ARG A 107 -8.24 39.54 -11.82
CA ARG A 107 -9.57 39.14 -12.25
C ARG A 107 -10.48 38.77 -11.08
N TRP A 108 -9.90 38.20 -10.02
CA TRP A 108 -10.63 37.74 -8.84
C TRP A 108 -10.01 38.28 -7.56
N VAL A 109 -10.87 38.61 -6.60
CA VAL A 109 -10.51 38.84 -5.21
C VAL A 109 -11.19 37.77 -4.38
N ALA A 110 -10.39 37.01 -3.64
CA ALA A 110 -10.83 35.95 -2.76
C ALA A 110 -10.57 36.36 -1.31
N PHE A 111 -11.55 36.13 -0.45
CA PHE A 111 -11.47 36.36 0.98
C PHE A 111 -11.57 35.02 1.68
N VAL A 112 -10.60 34.73 2.55
CA VAL A 112 -10.59 33.52 3.37
C VAL A 112 -10.78 33.94 4.83
N ALA A 113 -11.75 33.34 5.49
CA ALA A 113 -11.98 33.51 6.91
C ALA A 113 -12.10 32.15 7.57
N ALA A 114 -11.60 32.02 8.80
CA ALA A 114 -11.75 30.79 9.57
C ALA A 114 -12.19 31.11 10.99
N SER A 115 -12.92 30.19 11.63
CA SER A 115 -13.28 30.30 13.05
C SER A 115 -12.09 30.14 13.99
N LYS A 116 -11.01 29.49 13.53
CA LYS A 116 -9.75 29.30 14.24
C LYS A 116 -8.56 29.50 13.30
N GLU A 117 -7.45 29.98 13.85
CA GLU A 117 -6.21 30.25 13.09
C GLU A 117 -5.66 29.01 12.39
N ASN A 118 -5.72 27.85 13.05
CA ASN A 118 -5.20 26.58 12.54
C ASN A 118 -6.03 25.95 11.40
N LEU A 119 -7.11 26.60 10.99
CA LEU A 119 -7.94 26.22 9.85
C LEU A 119 -7.60 27.03 8.59
N LEU A 120 -6.63 27.94 8.67
CA LEU A 120 -6.08 28.62 7.51
C LEU A 120 -4.89 27.83 6.96
N PRO A 121 -4.48 28.06 5.70
CA PRO A 121 -3.18 27.61 5.21
C PRO A 121 -2.05 28.10 6.14
N PRO A 122 -0.97 27.30 6.35
CA PRO A 122 0.17 27.71 7.17
C PRO A 122 0.76 29.07 6.79
N GLU A 123 0.72 29.39 5.50
CA GLU A 123 1.16 30.68 4.94
C GLU A 123 0.32 31.87 5.44
N LEU A 124 -0.92 31.61 5.90
CA LEU A 124 -1.90 32.60 6.37
C LEU A 124 -2.14 32.57 7.89
N HIS A 125 -1.46 31.68 8.65
CA HIS A 125 -1.66 31.56 10.09
C HIS A 125 -1.40 32.86 10.86
N ARG A 126 -0.53 33.76 10.37
CA ARG A 126 -0.11 34.97 11.13
C ARG A 126 -1.20 36.03 11.31
N THR A 127 -2.42 35.81 10.82
CA THR A 127 -3.48 36.82 10.73
C THR A 127 -4.34 36.97 12.01
N TYR A 128 -4.25 36.07 13.00
CA TYR A 128 -5.13 36.12 14.18
C TYR A 128 -4.43 36.71 15.43
N PRO A 129 -4.96 37.77 16.06
CA PRO A 129 -4.47 38.22 17.36
C PRO A 129 -4.86 37.20 18.43
N GLY A 130 -3.92 36.84 19.30
CA GLY A 130 -4.20 36.09 20.52
C GLY A 130 -5.29 36.80 21.32
N SER A 131 -6.22 36.04 21.90
CA SER A 131 -7.45 36.48 22.57
C SER A 131 -7.22 37.41 23.78
N GLY A 132 -6.77 38.64 23.53
CA GLY A 132 -6.63 39.70 24.53
C GLY A 132 -7.70 40.76 24.32
N GLU A 133 -8.46 41.04 25.37
CA GLU A 133 -9.64 41.93 25.41
C GLU A 133 -9.39 43.42 25.06
N ASN A 134 -8.18 43.80 24.61
CA ASN A 134 -7.80 45.21 24.36
C ASN A 134 -6.83 45.38 23.16
N SER A 135 -7.07 44.71 22.02
CA SER A 135 -6.26 44.90 20.81
C SER A 135 -6.93 45.77 19.74
N THR A 136 -6.13 46.63 19.11
CA THR A 136 -6.39 47.36 17.85
C THR A 136 -7.08 46.50 16.77
N PRO A 137 -7.76 47.10 15.77
CA PRO A 137 -8.44 46.35 14.70
C PRO A 137 -7.54 45.26 14.10
N PRO A 138 -8.12 44.11 13.72
CA PRO A 138 -7.37 42.91 13.44
C PRO A 138 -6.35 43.11 12.31
N PRO A 139 -5.13 42.57 12.43
CA PRO A 139 -4.13 42.64 11.37
C PRO A 139 -4.59 41.83 10.15
N TYR A 140 -4.73 42.46 8.99
CA TYR A 140 -5.05 41.76 7.74
C TYR A 140 -3.78 41.30 7.03
N GLN A 141 -3.76 40.04 6.60
CA GLN A 141 -2.67 39.47 5.79
C GLN A 141 -3.13 39.33 4.34
N LEU A 142 -2.35 39.93 3.44
CA LEU A 142 -2.53 39.79 2.00
C LEU A 142 -1.72 38.61 1.49
N ALA A 143 -2.32 37.78 0.66
CA ALA A 143 -1.63 36.76 -0.07
C ALA A 143 -2.00 36.79 -1.55
N LEU A 144 -1.04 36.50 -2.41
CA LEU A 144 -1.16 36.71 -3.84
C LEU A 144 -1.13 35.35 -4.55
N VAL A 145 -2.19 35.06 -5.29
CA VAL A 145 -2.32 33.84 -6.11
C VAL A 145 -2.33 34.23 -7.58
N ALA A 146 -1.14 34.46 -8.12
CA ALA A 146 -1.01 34.70 -9.55
C ALA A 146 -1.28 33.40 -10.32
N ALA A 147 -2.32 33.36 -11.16
CA ALA A 147 -2.40 32.37 -12.23
C ALA A 147 -1.91 33.01 -13.53
N GLN A 148 -1.16 32.23 -14.29
CA GLN A 148 -0.28 32.72 -15.35
C GLN A 148 -0.88 32.52 -16.74
N ARG A 149 -1.86 33.34 -17.16
CA ARG A 149 -2.16 33.44 -18.60
C ARG A 149 -2.81 34.77 -19.03
N GLY A 150 -2.03 35.56 -19.77
CA GLY A 150 -2.49 36.75 -20.49
C GLY A 150 -1.78 38.02 -20.02
N GLY A 151 -1.73 39.06 -20.86
CA GLY A 151 -1.02 40.32 -20.59
C GLY A 151 -1.36 41.02 -19.26
N ARG A 152 -2.47 40.63 -18.60
CA ARG A 152 -2.85 41.11 -17.26
C ARG A 152 -2.16 40.39 -16.10
N GLY A 153 -1.68 39.15 -16.26
CA GLY A 153 -0.95 38.44 -15.20
C GLY A 153 0.41 39.08 -14.89
N THR A 154 1.06 39.66 -15.91
CA THR A 154 2.26 40.50 -15.74
C THR A 154 1.92 41.82 -15.06
N GLU A 155 0.81 42.47 -15.43
CA GLU A 155 0.33 43.70 -14.79
C GLU A 155 -0.05 43.46 -13.32
N ALA A 156 -0.73 42.37 -12.99
CA ALA A 156 -1.06 41.98 -11.62
C ALA A 156 0.19 41.68 -10.79
N MET A 157 1.18 41.02 -11.39
CA MET A 157 2.46 40.74 -10.75
C MET A 157 3.28 42.03 -10.58
N GLU A 158 3.24 42.98 -11.52
CA GLU A 158 3.87 44.30 -11.38
C GLU A 158 3.18 45.18 -10.36
N ALA A 159 1.85 45.24 -10.39
CA ALA A 159 1.04 45.93 -9.40
C ALA A 159 1.27 45.34 -8.00
N SER A 160 1.47 44.02 -7.90
CA SER A 160 1.79 43.39 -6.61
C SER A 160 3.11 43.86 -6.01
N LYS A 161 4.07 44.32 -6.82
CA LYS A 161 5.35 44.90 -6.34
C LYS A 161 5.15 46.24 -5.63
N LEU A 162 4.01 46.90 -5.85
CA LEU A 162 3.66 48.17 -5.23
C LEU A 162 2.98 47.98 -3.87
N VAL A 163 2.49 46.77 -3.58
CA VAL A 163 1.82 46.46 -2.31
C VAL A 163 2.84 46.23 -1.22
N ARG A 164 2.83 47.07 -0.19
CA ARG A 164 3.75 47.00 0.95
C ARG A 164 2.98 46.91 2.25
N THR A 165 3.69 46.58 3.33
CA THR A 165 3.16 46.79 4.67
C THR A 165 2.78 48.27 4.83
N GLY A 166 1.51 48.53 5.14
CA GLY A 166 0.90 49.86 5.21
C GLY A 166 0.03 50.23 4.01
N SER A 167 0.06 49.49 2.89
CA SER A 167 -0.79 49.76 1.72
C SER A 167 -2.28 49.62 2.08
N ASN A 168 -3.11 50.54 1.61
CA ASN A 168 -4.55 50.53 1.84
C ASN A 168 -5.26 49.82 0.68
N ILE A 169 -5.84 48.66 0.98
CA ILE A 169 -6.72 47.93 0.08
C ILE A 169 -8.13 48.49 0.23
N ARG A 170 -8.81 48.71 -0.90
CA ARG A 170 -10.20 49.17 -0.96
C ARG A 170 -10.94 48.41 -2.06
N ILE A 171 -12.12 47.90 -1.76
CA ILE A 171 -13.09 47.45 -2.77
C ILE A 171 -14.21 48.48 -2.80
N ALA A 172 -14.40 49.12 -3.95
CA ALA A 172 -15.42 50.12 -4.16
C ALA A 172 -16.42 49.67 -5.23
N ALA A 173 -17.69 50.02 -5.02
CA ALA A 173 -18.71 49.92 -6.05
C ALA A 173 -18.58 51.09 -7.04
N ILE A 174 -18.46 50.78 -8.32
CA ILE A 174 -18.47 51.72 -9.43
C ILE A 174 -19.94 52.02 -9.75
N GLY A 175 -20.33 53.28 -9.58
CA GLY A 175 -21.61 53.77 -10.08
C GLY A 175 -21.39 54.43 -11.43
N GLU A 176 -21.57 53.70 -12.52
CA GLU A 176 -21.63 54.29 -13.85
C GLU A 176 -22.79 53.71 -14.65
N VAL A 177 -23.52 54.61 -15.29
CA VAL A 177 -24.64 54.37 -16.20
C VAL A 177 -24.15 53.50 -17.34
N LEU A 178 -24.86 52.41 -17.63
CA LEU A 178 -24.64 51.62 -18.85
C LEU A 178 -24.70 52.56 -20.06
N ASP A 179 -23.56 52.79 -20.71
CA ASP A 179 -23.53 53.50 -21.98
C ASP A 179 -24.30 52.65 -23.01
N HIS A 180 -25.28 53.28 -23.64
CA HIS A 180 -26.43 52.62 -24.26
C HIS A 180 -26.17 52.20 -25.71
N ASP A 181 -24.98 51.68 -26.03
CA ASP A 181 -24.58 51.46 -27.43
C ASP A 181 -24.49 49.99 -27.88
N ASP A 182 -24.75 48.99 -27.04
CA ASP A 182 -24.64 47.57 -27.44
C ASP A 182 -25.78 46.63 -26.95
N VAL A 183 -27.03 47.10 -26.91
CA VAL A 183 -28.18 46.19 -26.68
C VAL A 183 -29.27 46.40 -27.73
N HIS A 184 -29.42 45.41 -28.61
CA HIS A 184 -30.61 45.25 -29.42
C HIS A 184 -31.84 45.11 -28.51
N GLU A 185 -32.64 46.17 -28.51
CA GLU A 185 -34.11 46.21 -28.46
C GLU A 185 -34.79 44.90 -27.95
N HIS A 186 -35.22 44.86 -26.68
CA HIS A 186 -36.60 44.54 -26.28
C HIS A 186 -36.83 44.63 -24.76
N SER A 187 -38.02 45.16 -24.43
CA SER A 187 -38.71 45.29 -23.13
C SER A 187 -38.36 46.50 -22.24
N PRO A 188 -39.31 47.46 -22.10
CA PRO A 188 -39.21 48.56 -21.15
C PRO A 188 -39.86 48.18 -19.82
N GLY A 189 -39.11 48.40 -18.73
CA GLY A 189 -39.65 48.41 -17.38
C GLY A 189 -38.98 47.39 -16.47
N ASP A 190 -37.79 47.74 -15.94
CA ASP A 190 -37.40 47.27 -14.62
C ASP A 190 -36.50 48.29 -13.94
N HIS A 191 -36.79 48.53 -12.66
CA HIS A 191 -36.17 49.54 -11.83
C HIS A 191 -34.72 49.15 -11.51
N ALA A 192 -33.75 49.73 -12.21
CA ALA A 192 -32.36 49.74 -11.74
C ALA A 192 -32.30 50.55 -10.44
N VAL A 193 -32.11 49.88 -9.31
CA VAL A 193 -31.75 50.55 -8.06
C VAL A 193 -30.36 51.16 -8.27
N PRO A 194 -30.18 52.50 -8.16
CA PRO A 194 -28.87 53.10 -8.34
C PRO A 194 -27.97 52.67 -7.17
N ILE A 195 -26.98 51.84 -7.46
CA ILE A 195 -25.87 51.58 -6.53
C ILE A 195 -25.15 52.92 -6.37
N GLY A 196 -25.05 53.42 -5.14
CA GLY A 196 -24.34 54.68 -4.85
C GLY A 196 -22.90 54.57 -5.33
N GLY A 197 -22.55 55.29 -6.41
CA GLY A 197 -21.19 55.30 -6.93
C GLY A 197 -20.21 55.74 -5.86
N GLY A 198 -19.18 54.92 -5.60
CA GLY A 198 -18.14 55.19 -4.61
C GLY A 198 -18.36 54.58 -3.23
N GLU A 199 -19.42 53.79 -3.01
CA GLU A 199 -19.60 53.05 -1.76
C GLU A 199 -18.44 52.05 -1.55
N THR A 200 -17.75 52.19 -0.43
CA THR A 200 -16.63 51.31 -0.08
C THR A 200 -17.16 50.08 0.66
N ILE A 201 -17.04 48.92 0.04
CA ILE A 201 -17.53 47.64 0.57
C ILE A 201 -16.53 47.08 1.59
N PHE A 202 -15.25 47.19 1.27
CA PHE A 202 -14.16 46.72 2.11
C PHE A 202 -13.01 47.72 2.07
N SER A 203 -12.41 48.01 3.22
CA SER A 203 -11.14 48.72 3.27
C SER A 203 -10.29 48.23 4.43
N ALA A 204 -9.01 47.98 4.15
CA ALA A 204 -8.06 47.46 5.13
C ALA A 204 -6.63 47.90 4.79
N SER A 205 -5.80 48.12 5.82
CA SER A 205 -4.36 48.31 5.63
C SER A 205 -3.64 46.96 5.71
N VAL A 206 -2.71 46.72 4.78
CA VAL A 206 -1.86 45.52 4.75
C VAL A 206 -0.90 45.58 5.92
N THR A 207 -1.02 44.66 6.88
CA THR A 207 -0.19 44.70 8.11
C THR A 207 1.07 43.84 8.05
N MET A 208 1.16 42.95 7.06
CA MET A 208 2.29 42.05 6.87
C MET A 208 2.74 42.03 5.40
N PRO A 209 4.00 41.67 5.12
CA PRO A 209 4.46 41.51 3.74
C PRO A 209 3.57 40.50 3.00
N PRO A 210 3.16 40.80 1.76
CA PRO A 210 2.32 39.88 1.00
C PRO A 210 3.05 38.57 0.73
N VAL A 211 2.39 37.45 0.99
CA VAL A 211 2.95 36.10 0.77
C VAL A 211 2.46 35.57 -0.57
N GLN A 212 3.37 35.05 -1.40
CA GLN A 212 2.99 34.30 -2.59
C GLN A 212 2.79 32.83 -2.22
N PHE A 213 1.66 32.25 -2.61
CA PHE A 213 1.44 30.80 -2.45
C PHE A 213 0.89 30.18 -3.74
N GLU A 214 1.24 28.91 -3.95
CA GLU A 214 0.87 28.17 -5.15
C GLU A 214 -0.56 27.65 -5.08
N ARG A 215 -1.31 27.77 -6.18
CA ARG A 215 -2.69 27.25 -6.27
C ARG A 215 -2.75 25.73 -6.01
N GLN A 216 -1.75 24.96 -6.44
CA GLN A 216 -1.71 23.52 -6.14
C GLN A 216 -1.56 23.26 -4.65
N GLU A 217 -0.69 24.00 -3.98
CA GLU A 217 -0.47 23.83 -2.54
C GLU A 217 -1.72 24.19 -1.76
N PHE A 218 -2.45 25.23 -2.17
CA PHE A 218 -3.76 25.53 -1.61
C PHE A 218 -4.78 24.42 -1.86
N ASN A 219 -4.88 23.90 -3.08
CA ASN A 219 -5.79 22.79 -3.38
C ASN A 219 -5.43 21.51 -2.60
N LYS A 220 -4.13 21.20 -2.47
CA LYS A 220 -3.64 20.07 -1.67
C LYS A 220 -3.94 20.29 -0.20
N TRP A 221 -3.75 21.51 0.31
CA TRP A 221 -4.09 21.90 1.68
C TRP A 221 -5.59 21.77 1.93
N MET A 222 -6.45 22.25 1.03
CA MET A 222 -7.91 22.08 1.12
C MET A 222 -8.29 20.59 1.17
N LEU A 223 -7.74 19.76 0.29
CA LEU A 223 -7.98 18.32 0.32
C LEU A 223 -7.44 17.64 1.59
N ARG A 224 -6.25 18.06 2.06
CA ARG A 224 -5.57 17.46 3.21
C ARG A 224 -6.18 17.89 4.54
N ASP A 225 -6.49 19.16 4.74
CA ASP A 225 -6.81 19.69 6.07
C ASP A 225 -8.31 19.98 6.22
N ILE A 226 -9.03 20.17 5.10
CA ILE A 226 -10.47 20.50 5.07
C ILE A 226 -11.33 19.32 4.55
N GLY A 227 -10.77 18.43 3.71
CA GLY A 227 -11.50 17.26 3.17
C GLY A 227 -12.46 17.61 2.03
N SER A 228 -12.34 18.82 1.45
CA SER A 228 -13.18 19.25 0.34
C SER A 228 -12.40 20.11 -0.65
N LEU A 229 -12.71 19.99 -1.94
CA LEU A 229 -12.11 20.78 -3.00
C LEU A 229 -12.92 22.07 -3.18
N SER A 230 -12.30 23.24 -2.95
CA SER A 230 -12.85 24.51 -3.41
C SER A 230 -12.04 25.05 -4.57
N TYR A 231 -12.72 25.60 -5.56
CA TYR A 231 -12.07 26.16 -6.74
C TYR A 231 -11.47 27.54 -6.41
N LEU A 232 -10.14 27.61 -6.38
CA LEU A 232 -9.41 28.88 -6.40
C LEU A 232 -9.28 29.36 -7.86
N PRO A 233 -9.84 30.54 -8.22
CA PRO A 233 -9.81 31.04 -9.60
C PRO A 233 -8.40 31.32 -10.12
N GLU A 234 -8.32 31.43 -11.44
CA GLU A 234 -7.11 31.94 -12.10
C GLU A 234 -7.01 33.46 -11.92
N GLU A 235 -5.83 33.97 -11.53
CA GLU A 235 -5.54 35.40 -11.28
C GLU A 235 -6.34 35.96 -10.09
N ALA A 236 -6.03 35.45 -8.89
CA ALA A 236 -6.72 35.81 -7.66
C ALA A 236 -5.80 36.45 -6.63
N ILE A 237 -6.30 37.45 -5.91
CA ILE A 237 -5.72 37.86 -4.63
C ILE A 237 -6.48 37.17 -3.52
N VAL A 238 -5.78 36.64 -2.53
CA VAL A 238 -6.37 36.01 -1.36
C VAL A 238 -6.11 36.87 -0.13
N ILE A 239 -7.15 37.41 0.45
CA ILE A 239 -7.09 38.26 1.65
C ILE A 239 -7.61 37.44 2.82
N SER A 240 -6.82 37.30 3.88
CA SER A 240 -7.33 36.71 5.11
C SER A 240 -8.06 37.77 5.92
N ILE A 241 -9.32 37.51 6.27
CA ILE A 241 -10.17 38.41 7.05
C ILE A 241 -10.81 37.67 8.23
N PRO A 242 -11.18 38.39 9.31
CA PRO A 242 -11.95 37.82 10.40
C PRO A 242 -13.30 37.27 9.90
N MET A 243 -13.80 36.23 10.58
CA MET A 243 -15.08 35.62 10.22
C MET A 243 -16.24 36.63 10.28
N ASP A 244 -16.25 37.57 11.22
CA ASP A 244 -17.34 38.56 11.30
C ASP A 244 -17.33 39.56 10.14
N GLU A 245 -16.15 39.93 9.65
CA GLU A 245 -16.00 40.80 8.48
C GLU A 245 -16.40 40.07 7.20
N PHE A 246 -16.06 38.78 7.09
CA PHE A 246 -16.52 37.92 6.00
C PHE A 246 -18.04 37.89 5.90
N LYS A 247 -18.74 37.77 7.03
CA LYS A 247 -20.21 37.77 7.07
C LYS A 247 -20.79 39.07 6.53
N ARG A 248 -20.30 40.20 7.08
CA ARG A 248 -20.72 41.55 6.69
C ARG A 248 -20.57 41.76 5.19
N MET A 249 -19.41 41.39 4.64
CA MET A 249 -19.14 41.48 3.21
C MET A 249 -20.04 40.56 2.39
N ALA A 250 -20.25 39.34 2.86
CA ALA A 250 -21.05 38.36 2.15
C ALA A 250 -22.54 38.73 2.08
N GLU A 251 -23.07 39.37 3.13
CA GLU A 251 -24.42 39.95 3.17
C GLU A 251 -24.52 41.15 2.23
N GLN A 252 -23.63 42.13 2.36
CA GLN A 252 -23.64 43.35 1.55
C GLN A 252 -23.51 43.07 0.04
N LEU A 253 -22.64 42.14 -0.34
CA LEU A 253 -22.50 41.69 -1.74
C LEU A 253 -23.70 40.85 -2.19
N GLY A 254 -24.27 40.04 -1.28
CA GLY A 254 -25.50 39.29 -1.53
C GLY A 254 -26.65 40.22 -1.91
N ASP A 255 -26.91 41.24 -1.09
CA ASP A 255 -27.97 42.23 -1.33
C ASP A 255 -27.75 42.98 -2.66
N MET A 256 -26.50 43.38 -2.94
CA MET A 256 -26.12 44.09 -4.17
C MET A 256 -26.34 43.29 -5.45
N PHE A 257 -26.11 41.97 -5.43
CA PHE A 257 -26.22 41.13 -6.63
C PHE A 257 -27.56 40.37 -6.72
N LEU A 258 -28.29 40.18 -5.63
CA LEU A 258 -29.64 39.59 -5.63
C LEU A 258 -30.72 40.61 -6.02
N SER A 259 -30.50 41.91 -5.80
CA SER A 259 -31.42 42.97 -6.23
C SER A 259 -31.38 43.27 -7.74
N ASN A 260 -30.42 42.70 -8.48
CA ASN A 260 -30.27 42.82 -9.93
C ASN A 260 -30.66 41.49 -10.59
N GLU A 261 -31.93 41.32 -10.95
CA GLU A 261 -32.42 40.13 -11.66
C GLU A 261 -31.68 39.96 -13.00
N GLY A 262 -30.89 38.89 -13.15
CA GLY A 262 -30.18 38.61 -14.40
C GLY A 262 -29.21 37.44 -14.45
N ILE A 263 -29.21 36.51 -13.50
CA ILE A 263 -28.29 35.34 -13.55
C ILE A 263 -29.09 34.03 -13.54
N HIS A 264 -29.94 33.85 -14.54
CA HIS A 264 -30.44 32.54 -14.95
C HIS A 264 -30.05 32.31 -16.41
N GLY A 265 -28.98 31.53 -16.66
CA GLY A 265 -28.79 30.85 -17.95
C GLY A 265 -27.53 31.13 -18.79
N GLY A 266 -26.50 31.81 -18.29
CA GLY A 266 -25.22 31.99 -19.01
C GLY A 266 -24.10 31.05 -18.52
N GLU A 267 -23.24 30.58 -19.42
CA GLU A 267 -22.03 29.77 -19.13
C GLU A 267 -20.96 30.50 -18.29
N ALA A 268 -21.19 31.77 -17.89
CA ALA A 268 -20.25 32.56 -17.09
C ALA A 268 -20.54 32.43 -15.58
N PRO A 269 -19.52 32.19 -14.74
CA PRO A 269 -19.71 32.12 -13.29
C PRO A 269 -20.19 33.45 -12.72
N PRO A 270 -21.04 33.45 -11.68
CA PRO A 270 -21.56 34.68 -11.08
C PRO A 270 -20.42 35.58 -10.58
N PRO A 271 -20.60 36.92 -10.58
CA PRO A 271 -19.56 37.88 -10.17
C PRO A 271 -19.22 37.80 -8.67
N TYR A 272 -19.95 36.98 -7.92
CA TYR A 272 -19.84 36.78 -6.49
C TYR A 272 -20.18 35.32 -6.14
N VAL A 273 -19.30 34.63 -5.41
CA VAL A 273 -19.46 33.24 -4.98
C VAL A 273 -19.03 33.09 -3.53
N PRO A 274 -19.96 33.26 -2.56
CA PRO A 274 -19.70 32.94 -1.18
C PRO A 274 -19.84 31.43 -0.97
N GLU A 275 -18.88 30.89 -0.26
CA GLU A 275 -18.86 29.49 0.15
C GLU A 275 -18.51 29.45 1.64
N VAL A 276 -19.30 28.73 2.42
CA VAL A 276 -19.00 28.47 3.84
C VAL A 276 -18.95 26.96 4.01
N THR A 277 -17.80 26.45 4.41
CA THR A 277 -17.60 25.06 4.76
C THR A 277 -17.74 24.91 6.28
N HIS A 278 -18.80 24.26 6.72
CA HIS A 278 -18.96 23.81 8.09
C HIS A 278 -18.27 22.45 8.26
N LEU A 279 -17.32 22.37 9.18
CA LEU A 279 -16.50 21.20 9.46
C LEU A 279 -16.95 20.57 10.77
N LEU A 280 -17.43 19.33 10.70
CA LEU A 280 -18.03 18.62 11.82
C LEU A 280 -17.12 17.48 12.27
N THR A 281 -16.91 17.35 13.58
CA THR A 281 -16.37 16.12 14.19
C THR A 281 -17.45 15.43 15.01
N LEU A 282 -17.60 14.13 14.81
CA LEU A 282 -18.54 13.30 15.55
C LEU A 282 -17.86 12.70 16.77
N ASP A 283 -18.64 12.31 17.77
CA ASP A 283 -18.15 11.44 18.84
C ASP A 283 -17.90 10.02 18.29
N ARG A 284 -16.72 9.82 17.70
CA ARG A 284 -16.35 8.58 17.02
C ARG A 284 -16.52 7.34 17.89
N SER A 285 -16.38 7.45 19.22
CA SER A 285 -16.55 6.33 20.13
C SER A 285 -17.98 5.79 20.15
N ARG A 286 -18.97 6.65 19.88
CA ARG A 286 -20.40 6.31 19.79
C ARG A 286 -20.78 5.79 18.40
N TRP A 287 -20.14 6.30 17.35
CA TRP A 287 -20.52 6.06 15.95
C TRP A 287 -19.73 4.96 15.24
N VAL A 288 -18.47 4.75 15.63
CA VAL A 288 -17.53 3.90 14.88
C VAL A 288 -17.00 2.78 15.77
N SER A 289 -17.24 1.55 15.32
CA SER A 289 -16.57 0.36 15.85
C SER A 289 -15.61 -0.18 14.80
N PRO A 290 -14.28 -0.15 15.05
CA PRO A 290 -13.28 -0.69 14.12
C PRO A 290 -13.47 -2.18 13.78
N TRP A 291 -14.08 -2.95 14.68
CA TRP A 291 -14.38 -4.37 14.48
C TRP A 291 -15.67 -4.60 13.68
N GLU A 292 -16.55 -3.58 13.59
CA GLU A 292 -17.92 -3.71 13.07
C GLU A 292 -18.23 -2.58 12.09
N LEU A 293 -17.56 -2.63 10.94
CA LEU A 293 -17.70 -1.65 9.87
C LEU A 293 -19.12 -1.58 9.29
N ASP A 294 -19.75 -2.74 9.03
CA ASP A 294 -21.12 -2.75 8.46
C ASP A 294 -22.14 -2.15 9.44
N GLU A 295 -21.95 -2.32 10.75
CA GLU A 295 -22.81 -1.69 11.74
C GLU A 295 -22.54 -0.18 11.83
N SER A 296 -21.28 0.20 11.86
CA SER A 296 -20.87 1.61 11.82
C SER A 296 -21.46 2.32 10.61
N LEU A 297 -21.42 1.69 9.42
CA LEU A 297 -22.07 2.17 8.20
C LEU A 297 -23.58 2.32 8.36
N SER A 298 -24.26 1.31 8.93
CA SER A 298 -25.70 1.37 9.14
C SER A 298 -26.15 2.48 10.09
N LYS A 299 -25.24 2.99 10.95
CA LYS A 299 -25.48 4.13 11.85
C LYS A 299 -25.11 5.46 11.20
N VAL A 300 -23.93 5.53 10.56
CA VAL A 300 -23.38 6.76 9.98
C VAL A 300 -24.12 7.15 8.70
N GLN A 301 -24.50 6.21 7.84
CA GLN A 301 -25.14 6.53 6.57
C GLN A 301 -26.50 7.25 6.74
N PRO A 302 -27.43 6.80 7.60
CA PRO A 302 -28.64 7.56 7.89
C PRO A 302 -28.37 8.92 8.52
N PHE A 303 -27.38 9.01 9.41
CA PHE A 303 -27.02 10.27 10.06
C PHE A 303 -26.47 11.31 9.06
N VAL A 304 -25.55 10.90 8.17
CA VAL A 304 -25.04 11.75 7.09
C VAL A 304 -26.19 12.19 6.16
N LYS A 305 -27.16 11.30 5.91
CA LYS A 305 -28.37 11.65 5.16
C LYS A 305 -29.20 12.71 5.89
N THR A 306 -29.37 12.60 7.20
CA THR A 306 -30.04 13.64 8.00
C THR A 306 -29.29 14.97 7.94
N VAL A 307 -27.97 14.97 8.08
CA VAL A 307 -27.14 16.19 7.92
C VAL A 307 -27.34 16.80 6.54
N HIS A 308 -27.37 15.98 5.49
CA HIS A 308 -27.62 16.41 4.12
C HIS A 308 -29.02 17.00 3.94
N GLU A 309 -30.06 16.34 4.48
CA GLU A 309 -31.44 16.82 4.44
C GLU A 309 -31.59 18.15 5.21
N THR A 310 -30.97 18.29 6.38
CA THR A 310 -30.95 19.55 7.15
C THR A 310 -30.27 20.67 6.37
N ALA A 311 -29.10 20.39 5.77
CA ALA A 311 -28.37 21.38 5.00
C ALA A 311 -29.09 21.80 3.71
N GLN A 312 -29.71 20.84 3.00
CA GLN A 312 -30.48 21.13 1.78
C GLN A 312 -31.79 21.84 2.06
N TRP A 313 -32.42 21.58 3.22
CA TRP A 313 -33.64 22.28 3.63
C TRP A 313 -33.39 23.79 3.83
N LEU A 314 -32.22 24.15 4.36
CA LEU A 314 -31.81 25.53 4.51
C LEU A 314 -31.36 26.13 3.18
N THR A 315 -30.41 25.48 2.48
CA THR A 315 -29.87 26.00 1.23
C THR A 315 -29.83 24.91 0.16
N PRO A 316 -30.56 25.04 -0.97
CA PRO A 316 -30.64 24.00 -1.99
C PRO A 316 -29.29 23.71 -2.69
N PHE A 317 -28.32 24.63 -2.57
CA PHE A 317 -26.96 24.50 -3.10
C PHE A 317 -25.94 24.00 -2.06
N ALA A 318 -26.39 23.48 -0.91
CA ALA A 318 -25.50 22.81 0.03
C ALA A 318 -25.07 21.42 -0.45
N TYR A 319 -23.78 21.15 -0.36
CA TYR A 319 -23.17 19.85 -0.61
C TYR A 319 -22.62 19.27 0.69
N VAL A 320 -22.86 17.99 0.93
CA VAL A 320 -22.30 17.29 2.10
C VAL A 320 -21.32 16.26 1.60
N ASN A 321 -20.06 16.38 2.02
CA ASN A 321 -19.06 15.35 1.85
C ASN A 321 -18.77 14.71 3.20
N SER A 322 -18.71 13.38 3.27
CA SER A 322 -18.38 12.66 4.49
C SER A 322 -17.18 11.76 4.27
N ASP A 323 -16.03 12.24 4.71
CA ASP A 323 -14.78 11.46 4.72
C ASP A 323 -14.93 10.21 5.57
N LEU A 324 -15.64 10.31 6.72
CA LEU A 324 -15.90 9.15 7.56
C LEU A 324 -16.71 8.08 6.84
N LEU A 325 -17.80 8.45 6.15
CA LEU A 325 -18.61 7.50 5.40
C LEU A 325 -17.80 6.88 4.27
N ASN A 326 -17.09 7.69 3.48
CA ASN A 326 -16.26 7.22 2.37
C ASN A 326 -15.20 6.21 2.85
N VAL A 327 -14.51 6.52 3.95
CA VAL A 327 -13.54 5.60 4.56
C VAL A 327 -14.23 4.32 5.01
N LEU A 328 -15.34 4.40 5.75
CA LEU A 328 -16.05 3.21 6.23
C LEU A 328 -16.57 2.32 5.09
N GLU A 329 -17.10 2.92 4.01
CA GLU A 329 -17.61 2.18 2.83
C GLU A 329 -16.46 1.46 2.12
N ARG A 330 -15.36 2.18 1.89
CA ARG A 330 -14.15 1.62 1.30
C ARG A 330 -13.61 0.49 2.17
N MET A 331 -13.51 0.70 3.48
CA MET A 331 -13.02 -0.30 4.45
C MET A 331 -13.92 -1.53 4.51
N SER A 332 -15.25 -1.39 4.46
CA SER A 332 -16.15 -2.54 4.42
C SER A 332 -15.97 -3.33 3.12
N GLY A 333 -15.86 -2.63 1.98
CA GLY A 333 -15.56 -3.25 0.69
C GLY A 333 -14.25 -4.03 0.71
N ILE A 334 -13.18 -3.42 1.25
CA ILE A 334 -11.89 -4.08 1.38
C ILE A 334 -11.97 -5.26 2.35
N ALA A 335 -12.60 -5.12 3.52
CA ALA A 335 -12.75 -6.20 4.49
C ALA A 335 -13.37 -7.46 3.85
N ARG A 336 -14.39 -7.31 3.01
CA ARG A 336 -15.00 -8.41 2.25
C ARG A 336 -14.03 -9.03 1.23
N LEU A 337 -13.27 -8.20 0.53
CA LEU A 337 -12.25 -8.65 -0.42
C LEU A 337 -11.15 -9.43 0.31
N VAL A 338 -10.69 -8.93 1.45
CA VAL A 338 -9.68 -9.56 2.30
C VAL A 338 -10.15 -10.92 2.80
N GLN A 339 -11.41 -11.05 3.20
CA GLN A 339 -11.99 -12.34 3.58
C GLN A 339 -11.94 -13.34 2.41
N LEU A 340 -12.32 -12.92 1.19
CA LEU A 340 -12.24 -13.75 -0.01
C LEU A 340 -10.79 -14.16 -0.34
N VAL A 341 -9.88 -13.18 -0.35
CA VAL A 341 -8.46 -13.40 -0.63
C VAL A 341 -7.86 -14.34 0.40
N THR A 342 -8.19 -14.20 1.68
CA THR A 342 -7.71 -15.08 2.75
C THR A 342 -8.06 -16.54 2.48
N VAL A 343 -9.29 -16.82 2.05
CA VAL A 343 -9.71 -18.18 1.66
C VAL A 343 -8.94 -18.66 0.43
N LEU A 344 -8.76 -17.81 -0.58
CA LEU A 344 -8.04 -18.15 -1.81
C LEU A 344 -6.54 -18.42 -1.55
N VAL A 345 -5.88 -17.62 -0.70
CA VAL A 345 -4.47 -17.82 -0.33
C VAL A 345 -4.32 -19.07 0.56
N ALA A 346 -5.35 -19.50 1.28
CA ALA A 346 -5.33 -20.75 2.04
C ALA A 346 -5.42 -22.02 1.15
N LEU A 347 -5.90 -21.94 -0.10
CA LEU A 347 -6.08 -23.10 -0.97
C LEU A 347 -4.81 -23.95 -1.17
N PRO A 348 -3.62 -23.37 -1.44
CA PRO A 348 -2.39 -24.15 -1.55
C PRO A 348 -1.99 -24.86 -0.25
N LEU A 349 -2.23 -24.25 0.90
CA LEU A 349 -2.00 -24.88 2.21
C LEU A 349 -2.97 -26.04 2.44
N LEU A 350 -4.25 -25.87 2.10
CA LEU A 350 -5.22 -26.95 2.14
C LEU A 350 -4.82 -28.08 1.18
N TRP A 351 -4.27 -27.77 0.01
CA TRP A 351 -3.74 -28.79 -0.89
C TRP A 351 -2.55 -29.54 -0.25
N LEU A 352 -1.62 -28.84 0.41
CA LEU A 352 -0.53 -29.49 1.17
C LEU A 352 -1.10 -30.43 2.25
N GLY A 353 -2.08 -29.98 3.02
CA GLY A 353 -2.79 -30.78 4.01
C GLY A 353 -3.49 -32.01 3.40
N TRP A 354 -4.01 -31.90 2.17
CA TRP A 354 -4.67 -32.99 1.48
C TRP A 354 -3.64 -34.07 1.18
N VAL A 355 -2.50 -33.66 0.61
CA VAL A 355 -1.42 -34.58 0.26
C VAL A 355 -0.88 -35.28 1.51
N LEU A 356 -0.78 -34.58 2.63
CA LEU A 356 -0.47 -35.15 3.93
C LEU A 356 -1.48 -36.24 4.34
N ALA A 357 -2.77 -35.91 4.37
CA ALA A 357 -3.82 -36.86 4.72
C ALA A 357 -3.84 -38.08 3.81
N LYS A 358 -3.65 -37.89 2.49
CA LYS A 358 -3.57 -38.97 1.50
C LYS A 358 -2.34 -39.86 1.71
N SER A 359 -1.21 -39.29 2.14
CA SER A 359 0.01 -40.06 2.41
C SER A 359 -0.14 -40.91 3.68
N LEU A 360 -0.75 -40.34 4.72
CA LEU A 360 -1.01 -41.03 5.98
C LEU A 360 -2.12 -42.10 5.84
N SER A 361 -3.11 -41.86 4.99
CA SER A 361 -4.12 -42.84 4.57
C SER A 361 -3.50 -44.16 4.14
N GLY A 362 -2.50 -44.06 3.24
CA GLY A 362 -1.78 -45.23 2.75
C GLY A 362 -1.21 -46.03 3.91
N LEU A 363 -0.52 -45.37 4.84
CA LEU A 363 0.07 -46.05 5.99
C LEU A 363 -0.93 -46.75 6.89
N LEU A 364 -2.04 -46.08 7.21
CA LEU A 364 -3.09 -46.63 8.06
C LEU A 364 -3.62 -47.93 7.45
N VAL A 365 -3.92 -47.91 6.15
CA VAL A 365 -4.39 -49.09 5.43
C VAL A 365 -3.36 -50.21 5.42
N TRP A 366 -2.08 -49.91 5.15
CA TRP A 366 -1.04 -50.93 5.09
C TRP A 366 -0.77 -51.60 6.44
N ASN A 367 -0.73 -50.82 7.53
CA ASN A 367 -0.51 -51.35 8.87
C ASN A 367 -1.72 -52.15 9.39
N GLU A 368 -2.95 -51.69 9.10
CA GLU A 368 -4.17 -52.33 9.55
C GLU A 368 -4.68 -53.42 8.59
N ARG A 369 -4.05 -53.61 7.43
CA ARG A 369 -4.50 -54.52 6.35
C ARG A 369 -4.82 -55.93 6.85
N ARG A 370 -3.92 -56.49 7.67
CA ARG A 370 -4.10 -57.84 8.25
C ARG A 370 -5.21 -57.86 9.30
N LEU A 371 -5.37 -56.81 10.09
CA LEU A 371 -6.47 -56.70 11.05
C LEU A 371 -7.82 -56.59 10.33
N ILE A 372 -7.88 -55.82 9.24
CA ILE A 372 -9.05 -55.74 8.35
C ILE A 372 -9.34 -57.10 7.71
N GLY A 373 -8.32 -57.78 7.19
CA GLY A 373 -8.46 -59.14 6.63
C GLY A 373 -8.97 -60.15 7.65
N LEU A 374 -8.45 -60.10 8.88
CA LEU A 374 -8.85 -60.99 9.97
C LEU A 374 -10.27 -60.69 10.47
N ALA A 375 -10.67 -59.41 10.46
CA ALA A 375 -12.06 -59.01 10.72
C ALA A 375 -13.02 -59.56 9.64
N LEU A 376 -12.63 -59.50 8.36
CA LEU A 376 -13.42 -60.06 7.25
C LEU A 376 -13.54 -61.58 7.32
N VAL A 377 -12.44 -62.28 7.63
CA VAL A 377 -12.44 -63.74 7.81
C VAL A 377 -13.31 -64.17 9.00
N ARG A 378 -13.44 -63.33 10.04
CA ARG A 378 -14.35 -63.54 11.17
C ARG A 378 -15.83 -63.23 10.86
N GLY A 379 -16.17 -62.96 9.59
CA GLY A 379 -17.55 -62.74 9.16
C GLY A 379 -18.08 -61.31 9.35
N ILE A 380 -17.23 -60.34 9.67
CA ILE A 380 -17.66 -58.94 9.79
C ILE A 380 -17.93 -58.39 8.39
N PRO A 381 -19.14 -57.83 8.11
CA PRO A 381 -19.46 -57.34 6.78
C PRO A 381 -18.59 -56.13 6.41
N MET A 382 -18.15 -56.06 5.15
CA MET A 382 -17.30 -54.98 4.64
C MET A 382 -17.93 -53.59 4.85
N ASN A 383 -19.26 -53.50 4.75
CA ASN A 383 -20.00 -52.27 4.98
C ASN A 383 -19.89 -51.78 6.44
N ALA A 384 -19.77 -52.68 7.43
CA ALA A 384 -19.56 -52.29 8.82
C ALA A 384 -18.14 -51.77 9.08
N VAL A 385 -17.13 -52.35 8.43
CA VAL A 385 -15.74 -51.84 8.48
C VAL A 385 -15.64 -50.48 7.80
N ALA A 386 -16.20 -50.34 6.60
CA ALA A 386 -16.24 -49.06 5.90
C ALA A 386 -17.06 -47.99 6.65
N GLY A 387 -18.19 -48.37 7.26
CA GLY A 387 -19.02 -47.48 8.07
C GLY A 387 -18.31 -46.99 9.33
N THR A 388 -17.55 -47.86 10.00
CA THR A 388 -16.76 -47.46 11.19
C THR A 388 -15.57 -46.57 10.84
N LEU A 389 -14.91 -46.80 9.69
CA LEU A 389 -13.88 -45.90 9.17
C LEU A 389 -14.47 -44.54 8.77
N LEU A 390 -15.64 -44.51 8.14
CA LEU A 390 -16.34 -43.27 7.78
C LEU A 390 -16.71 -42.48 9.05
N LEU A 391 -17.25 -43.15 10.07
CA LEU A 391 -17.55 -42.53 11.35
C LEU A 391 -16.29 -41.98 12.03
N ALA A 392 -15.16 -42.68 11.96
CA ALA A 392 -13.88 -42.18 12.45
C ALA A 392 -13.36 -40.96 11.69
N LEU A 393 -13.54 -40.91 10.37
CA LEU A 393 -13.20 -39.74 9.55
C LEU A 393 -14.08 -38.52 9.89
N MET A 394 -15.39 -38.72 10.05
CA MET A 394 -16.32 -37.64 10.41
C MET A 394 -16.05 -37.11 11.82
N LEU A 395 -16.01 -38.00 12.82
CA LEU A 395 -15.77 -37.59 14.22
C LEU A 395 -14.37 -37.01 14.39
N GLY A 396 -13.36 -37.60 13.75
CA GLY A 396 -11.98 -37.10 13.77
C GLY A 396 -11.89 -35.72 13.15
N GLY A 397 -12.46 -35.56 11.94
CA GLY A 397 -12.56 -34.27 11.27
C GLY A 397 -13.26 -33.22 12.11
N PHE A 398 -14.41 -33.54 12.70
CA PHE A 398 -15.19 -32.61 13.52
C PHE A 398 -14.47 -32.20 14.81
N ALA A 399 -13.97 -33.17 15.58
CA ALA A 399 -13.24 -32.90 16.82
C ALA A 399 -11.93 -32.13 16.55
N GLY A 400 -11.22 -32.53 15.49
CA GLY A 400 -10.04 -31.83 15.01
C GLY A 400 -10.35 -30.40 14.62
N SER A 401 -11.41 -30.16 13.85
CA SER A 401 -11.86 -28.83 13.45
C SER A 401 -12.22 -27.94 14.65
N LEU A 402 -12.93 -28.46 15.65
CA LEU A 402 -13.28 -27.71 16.86
C LEU A 402 -12.04 -27.31 17.66
N ALA A 403 -11.12 -28.25 17.87
CA ALA A 403 -9.85 -27.97 18.54
C ALA A 403 -9.00 -26.98 17.73
N GLY A 404 -8.97 -27.14 16.40
CA GLY A 404 -8.28 -26.24 15.48
C GLY A 404 -8.85 -24.83 15.53
N LEU A 405 -10.17 -24.69 15.55
CA LEU A 405 -10.84 -23.42 15.71
C LEU A 405 -10.44 -22.74 17.03
N ALA A 406 -10.50 -23.47 18.15
CA ALA A 406 -10.15 -22.93 19.46
C ALA A 406 -8.67 -22.48 19.55
N ILE A 407 -7.75 -23.26 18.99
CA ILE A 407 -6.32 -22.92 18.96
C ILE A 407 -6.06 -21.75 18.00
N GLY A 408 -6.67 -21.80 16.81
CA GLY A 408 -6.49 -20.80 15.77
C GLY A 408 -7.11 -19.45 16.11
N THR A 409 -8.14 -19.38 16.95
CA THR A 409 -8.64 -18.11 17.49
C THR A 409 -7.91 -17.69 18.76
N GLY A 410 -7.65 -18.63 19.67
CA GLY A 410 -7.06 -18.35 20.97
C GLY A 410 -5.62 -17.83 20.89
N ILE A 411 -4.76 -18.45 20.06
CA ILE A 411 -3.36 -18.04 19.95
C ILE A 411 -3.22 -16.59 19.45
N PRO A 412 -3.86 -16.16 18.34
CA PRO A 412 -3.79 -14.77 17.92
C PRO A 412 -4.35 -13.81 18.96
N VAL A 413 -5.52 -14.09 19.55
CA VAL A 413 -6.14 -13.20 20.55
C VAL A 413 -5.24 -13.02 21.78
N LEU A 414 -4.59 -14.09 22.24
CA LEU A 414 -3.61 -14.00 23.32
C LEU A 414 -2.36 -13.23 22.89
N GLY A 415 -1.84 -13.48 21.69
CA GLY A 415 -0.65 -12.80 21.18
C GLY A 415 -0.84 -11.28 21.05
N TYR A 416 -1.97 -10.85 20.49
CA TYR A 416 -2.29 -9.43 20.30
C TYR A 416 -2.66 -8.73 21.62
N SER A 417 -3.36 -9.40 22.53
CA SER A 417 -3.66 -8.83 23.85
C SER A 417 -2.39 -8.65 24.70
N LEU A 418 -1.44 -9.60 24.65
CA LEU A 418 -0.11 -9.44 25.28
C LEU A 418 0.71 -8.30 24.63
N ALA A 419 0.47 -8.01 23.35
CA ALA A 419 1.06 -6.88 22.65
C ALA A 419 0.30 -5.55 22.87
N GLY A 420 -0.69 -5.50 23.77
CA GLY A 420 -1.41 -4.29 24.15
C GLY A 420 -2.54 -3.85 23.21
N HIS A 421 -2.97 -4.70 22.27
CA HIS A 421 -4.08 -4.40 21.36
C HIS A 421 -5.45 -4.69 22.00
N SER A 422 -6.49 -4.01 21.51
CA SER A 422 -7.88 -4.22 21.94
C SER A 422 -8.36 -5.64 21.64
N THR A 423 -9.08 -6.26 22.57
CA THR A 423 -9.70 -7.56 22.32
C THR A 423 -10.92 -7.40 21.41
N PRO A 424 -11.18 -8.36 20.49
CA PRO A 424 -12.33 -8.29 19.59
C PRO A 424 -13.65 -8.26 20.38
N SER A 425 -14.64 -7.51 19.88
CA SER A 425 -15.96 -7.41 20.50
C SER A 425 -16.67 -8.77 20.53
N GLN A 426 -17.60 -8.96 21.47
CA GLN A 426 -18.44 -10.17 21.52
C GLN A 426 -19.26 -10.34 20.22
N MET A 427 -19.69 -9.23 19.63
CA MET A 427 -20.50 -9.23 18.42
C MET A 427 -19.69 -9.60 17.17
N PHE A 428 -18.39 -9.27 17.13
CA PHE A 428 -17.47 -9.78 16.12
C PHE A 428 -17.43 -11.32 16.12
N PHE A 429 -17.34 -11.95 17.30
CA PHE A 429 -17.41 -13.42 17.39
C PHE A 429 -18.77 -13.99 16.97
N LEU A 430 -19.88 -13.32 17.34
CA LEU A 430 -21.24 -13.74 16.97
C LEU A 430 -21.45 -13.72 15.46
N ARG A 431 -21.04 -12.66 14.75
CA ARG A 431 -21.09 -12.60 13.28
C ARG A 431 -20.09 -13.57 12.64
N GLY A 432 -18.92 -13.73 13.26
CA GLY A 432 -17.89 -14.70 12.88
C GLY A 432 -18.34 -16.16 12.97
N LEU A 433 -19.42 -16.49 13.70
CA LEU A 433 -19.92 -17.86 13.82
C LEU A 433 -20.22 -18.52 12.47
N VAL A 434 -20.69 -17.76 11.48
CA VAL A 434 -20.92 -18.30 10.12
C VAL A 434 -19.61 -18.76 9.50
N PHE A 435 -18.55 -17.96 9.62
CA PHE A 435 -17.22 -18.34 9.14
C PHE A 435 -16.63 -19.50 9.94
N PHE A 436 -16.78 -19.49 11.27
CA PHE A 436 -16.30 -20.58 12.12
C PHE A 436 -17.02 -21.91 11.84
N ALA A 437 -18.35 -21.87 11.67
CA ALA A 437 -19.13 -23.02 11.23
C ALA A 437 -18.69 -23.46 9.83
N GLY A 438 -18.44 -22.52 8.92
CA GLY A 438 -17.87 -22.76 7.59
C GLY A 438 -16.51 -23.45 7.64
N PHE A 439 -15.58 -23.00 8.50
CA PHE A 439 -14.27 -23.63 8.68
C PHE A 439 -14.37 -25.04 9.26
N VAL A 440 -15.25 -25.23 10.25
CA VAL A 440 -15.50 -26.56 10.83
C VAL A 440 -16.06 -27.52 9.77
N PHE A 441 -17.07 -27.06 9.02
CA PHE A 441 -17.65 -27.80 7.90
C PHE A 441 -16.59 -28.14 6.86
N LEU A 442 -15.77 -27.18 6.46
CA LEU A 442 -14.71 -27.36 5.48
C LEU A 442 -13.67 -28.39 5.97
N GLY A 443 -13.29 -28.36 7.24
CA GLY A 443 -12.40 -29.37 7.84
C GLY A 443 -13.00 -30.78 7.84
N VAL A 444 -14.31 -30.92 8.12
CA VAL A 444 -15.01 -32.22 8.03
C VAL A 444 -15.06 -32.72 6.60
N VAL A 445 -15.48 -31.88 5.65
CA VAL A 445 -15.52 -32.20 4.21
C VAL A 445 -14.14 -32.60 3.72
N PHE A 446 -13.11 -31.88 4.15
CA PHE A 446 -11.73 -32.15 3.79
C PHE A 446 -11.20 -33.48 4.35
N SER A 447 -11.51 -33.79 5.62
CA SER A 447 -11.23 -35.09 6.24
C SER A 447 -11.88 -36.23 5.46
N LEU A 448 -13.16 -36.05 5.08
CA LEU A 448 -13.90 -37.02 4.28
C LEU A 448 -13.32 -37.19 2.86
N ALA A 449 -13.04 -36.09 2.17
CA ALA A 449 -12.52 -36.10 0.80
C ALA A 449 -11.15 -36.79 0.73
N SER A 450 -10.24 -36.46 1.67
CA SER A 450 -8.92 -37.08 1.74
C SER A 450 -8.99 -38.55 2.20
N GLY A 451 -9.92 -38.89 3.12
CA GLY A 451 -10.19 -40.24 3.58
C GLY A 451 -10.98 -41.13 2.61
N TYR A 452 -11.61 -40.55 1.58
CA TYR A 452 -12.40 -41.28 0.60
C TYR A 452 -11.59 -42.37 -0.11
N SER A 453 -10.28 -42.15 -0.30
CA SER A 453 -9.38 -43.13 -0.88
C SER A 453 -9.25 -44.40 -0.04
N ILE A 454 -9.21 -44.29 1.30
CA ILE A 454 -9.25 -45.42 2.25
C ILE A 454 -10.55 -46.19 2.08
N LEU A 455 -11.67 -45.47 2.13
CA LEU A 455 -13.01 -46.06 2.06
C LEU A 455 -13.20 -46.84 0.76
N ARG A 456 -12.78 -46.25 -0.37
CA ARG A 456 -12.84 -46.90 -1.69
C ARG A 456 -11.93 -48.11 -1.77
N TYR A 457 -10.75 -48.07 -1.15
CA TYR A 457 -9.82 -49.20 -1.11
C TYR A 457 -10.39 -50.35 -0.30
N VAL A 458 -10.83 -50.08 0.94
CA VAL A 458 -11.39 -51.09 1.85
C VAL A 458 -12.63 -51.74 1.22
N ARG A 459 -13.55 -50.97 0.64
CA ARG A 459 -14.76 -51.50 -0.01
C ARG A 459 -14.49 -52.46 -1.18
N LYS A 460 -13.35 -52.31 -1.86
CA LYS A 460 -12.97 -53.14 -3.01
C LYS A 460 -12.11 -54.34 -2.65
N MET A 461 -11.70 -54.44 -1.39
CA MET A 461 -10.71 -55.40 -0.95
C MET A 461 -11.32 -56.78 -0.74
N THR A 462 -10.74 -57.83 -1.32
CA THR A 462 -11.21 -59.20 -1.03
C THR A 462 -10.53 -59.78 0.23
N PRO A 463 -11.18 -60.72 0.96
CA PRO A 463 -10.56 -61.37 2.12
C PRO A 463 -9.23 -62.05 1.77
N ASN A 464 -9.14 -62.65 0.58
CA ASN A 464 -7.93 -63.30 0.08
C ASN A 464 -6.84 -62.28 -0.25
N GLU A 465 -7.16 -61.14 -0.86
CA GLU A 465 -6.17 -60.07 -1.04
C GLU A 465 -5.71 -59.49 0.30
N ALA A 466 -6.60 -59.36 1.30
CA ALA A 466 -6.22 -58.85 2.61
C ALA A 466 -5.29 -59.78 3.41
N MET A 467 -5.44 -61.08 3.21
CA MET A 467 -4.61 -62.14 3.81
C MET A 467 -3.36 -62.50 2.99
N ALA A 468 -3.38 -62.26 1.67
CA ALA A 468 -2.30 -62.64 0.76
C ALA A 468 -0.98 -61.94 1.09
N ARG A 469 0.12 -62.69 1.02
CA ARG A 469 1.49 -62.16 1.02
C ARG A 469 1.73 -61.42 -0.30
N VAL A 470 1.24 -60.20 -0.41
CA VAL A 470 1.64 -59.33 -1.50
C VAL A 470 3.07 -58.89 -1.23
N LEU A 471 4.03 -59.49 -1.94
CA LEU A 471 5.28 -58.82 -2.28
C LEU A 471 4.88 -57.45 -2.81
N GLY A 472 5.33 -56.36 -2.17
CA GLY A 472 4.95 -54.99 -2.52
C GLY A 472 5.17 -54.60 -4.00
N THR A 473 5.77 -55.47 -4.79
CA THR A 473 6.02 -55.36 -6.22
C THR A 473 4.76 -55.34 -7.08
N GLY A 474 3.74 -56.17 -6.84
CA GLY A 474 2.62 -56.35 -7.80
C GLY A 474 1.63 -55.17 -7.91
N SER A 475 1.53 -54.32 -6.89
CA SER A 475 0.67 -53.11 -6.89
C SER A 475 1.48 -51.85 -7.22
N GLU A 476 2.76 -51.81 -6.86
CA GLU A 476 3.67 -50.71 -7.19
C GLU A 476 4.12 -50.76 -8.67
N GLU A 477 4.26 -51.95 -9.28
CA GLU A 477 4.55 -52.09 -10.72
C GLU A 477 3.44 -51.48 -11.59
N LYS A 478 2.15 -51.67 -11.25
CA LYS A 478 1.04 -51.01 -11.93
C LYS A 478 1.00 -49.50 -11.70
N ALA A 479 1.56 -49.00 -10.60
CA ALA A 479 1.69 -47.57 -10.31
C ALA A 479 2.91 -46.91 -10.97
N THR A 480 3.95 -47.69 -11.33
CA THR A 480 5.16 -47.16 -12.01
C THR A 480 4.96 -46.82 -13.49
N ARG A 481 3.92 -47.34 -14.17
CA ARG A 481 3.50 -46.84 -15.49
C ARG A 481 2.58 -45.64 -15.32
N ALA A 482 3.15 -44.45 -15.24
CA ALA A 482 2.39 -43.19 -15.30
C ALA A 482 1.40 -43.26 -16.49
N SER A 483 0.11 -43.10 -16.21
CA SER A 483 -0.91 -43.13 -17.27
C SER A 483 -0.68 -41.95 -18.22
N LYS A 484 -1.03 -42.11 -19.51
CA LYS A 484 -0.94 -41.01 -20.49
C LYS A 484 -1.67 -39.74 -19.99
N ALA A 485 -2.81 -39.93 -19.32
CA ALA A 485 -3.59 -38.84 -18.72
C ALA A 485 -2.83 -38.12 -17.59
N TYR A 486 -2.10 -38.84 -16.73
CA TYR A 486 -1.30 -38.23 -15.65
C TYR A 486 -0.13 -37.40 -16.22
N ILE A 487 0.53 -37.89 -17.28
CA ILE A 487 1.60 -37.17 -17.96
C ILE A 487 1.05 -35.91 -18.63
N PHE A 488 -0.07 -36.02 -19.34
CA PHE A 488 -0.73 -34.87 -19.97
C PHE A 488 -1.16 -33.82 -18.94
N ALA A 489 -1.76 -34.25 -17.82
CA ALA A 489 -2.12 -33.35 -16.72
C ALA A 489 -0.90 -32.66 -16.11
N SER A 490 0.21 -33.39 -15.92
CA SER A 490 1.47 -32.82 -15.41
C SER A 490 2.07 -31.80 -16.39
N PHE A 491 2.00 -32.07 -17.69
CA PHE A 491 2.47 -31.14 -18.71
C PHE A 491 1.61 -29.87 -18.77
N LEU A 492 0.28 -30.02 -18.75
CA LEU A 492 -0.65 -28.88 -18.72
C LEU A 492 -0.46 -28.04 -17.45
N ALA A 493 -0.29 -28.67 -16.30
CA ALA A 493 0.01 -27.99 -15.04
C ALA A 493 1.35 -27.23 -15.10
N LEU A 494 2.37 -27.81 -15.74
CA LEU A 494 3.65 -27.14 -15.96
C LEU A 494 3.51 -25.91 -16.86
N LEU A 495 2.75 -26.01 -17.95
CA LEU A 495 2.52 -24.88 -18.85
C LEU A 495 1.76 -23.75 -18.15
N LEU A 496 0.67 -24.07 -17.45
CA LEU A 496 -0.14 -23.06 -16.73
C LEU A 496 0.63 -22.41 -15.59
N GLY A 497 1.35 -23.21 -14.78
CA GLY A 497 2.18 -22.70 -13.70
C GLY A 497 3.38 -21.90 -14.21
N GLY A 498 4.01 -22.38 -15.29
CA GLY A 498 5.16 -21.73 -15.92
C GLY A 498 4.78 -20.40 -16.57
N TYR A 499 3.63 -20.37 -17.27
CA TYR A 499 3.01 -19.14 -17.75
C TYR A 499 2.86 -18.11 -16.63
N LYS A 500 2.34 -18.54 -15.47
CA LYS A 500 2.06 -17.63 -14.38
C LYS A 500 3.33 -17.10 -13.70
N VAL A 501 4.31 -17.96 -13.46
CA VAL A 501 5.60 -17.54 -12.92
C VAL A 501 6.31 -16.58 -13.88
N ALA A 502 6.22 -16.83 -15.20
CA ALA A 502 6.77 -15.94 -16.20
C ALA A 502 6.04 -14.59 -16.25
N SER A 503 4.71 -14.56 -16.15
CA SER A 503 3.96 -13.29 -16.17
C SER A 503 4.25 -12.43 -14.93
N TRP A 504 4.45 -13.05 -13.78
CA TRP A 504 4.93 -12.35 -12.57
C TRP A 504 6.35 -11.80 -12.72
N LEU A 505 7.28 -12.57 -13.30
CA LEU A 505 8.65 -12.11 -13.53
C LEU A 505 8.77 -10.96 -14.53
N LEU A 506 7.85 -10.91 -15.49
CA LEU A 506 7.81 -9.85 -16.51
C LEU A 506 7.06 -8.60 -16.00
N GLY A 507 6.31 -8.70 -14.90
CA GLY A 507 5.51 -7.60 -14.37
C GLY A 507 4.32 -7.21 -15.26
N TYR A 508 3.83 -8.12 -16.11
CA TYR A 508 2.60 -7.90 -16.88
C TYR A 508 1.93 -9.22 -17.28
N SER A 509 0.59 -9.23 -17.29
CA SER A 509 -0.21 -10.38 -17.72
C SER A 509 -0.31 -10.44 -19.24
N ILE A 510 0.30 -11.46 -19.85
CA ILE A 510 0.28 -11.68 -21.30
C ILE A 510 -1.16 -11.98 -21.77
N LEU A 511 -1.92 -12.78 -21.03
CA LEU A 511 -3.32 -13.09 -21.39
C LEU A 511 -4.24 -11.87 -21.29
N ALA A 512 -4.08 -11.00 -20.29
CA ALA A 512 -4.97 -9.84 -20.18
C ALA A 512 -4.70 -8.80 -21.28
N ARG A 513 -3.44 -8.60 -21.71
CA ARG A 513 -3.15 -7.75 -22.88
C ARG A 513 -3.76 -8.30 -24.15
N TRP A 514 -3.67 -9.62 -24.35
CA TRP A 514 -4.30 -10.27 -25.49
C TRP A 514 -5.83 -10.16 -25.45
N ALA A 515 -6.43 -10.33 -24.28
CA ALA A 515 -7.88 -10.20 -24.07
C ALA A 515 -8.39 -8.75 -24.30
N VAL A 516 -7.64 -7.75 -23.83
CA VAL A 516 -7.96 -6.33 -24.08
C VAL A 516 -7.78 -5.98 -25.56
N ALA A 517 -6.76 -6.53 -26.22
CA ALA A 517 -6.53 -6.34 -27.65
C ALA A 517 -7.58 -7.03 -28.54
N SER A 518 -8.24 -8.09 -28.06
CA SER A 518 -9.13 -8.90 -28.89
C SER A 518 -10.60 -8.48 -28.89
N GLN A 519 -11.06 -7.51 -28.09
CA GLN A 519 -12.48 -7.05 -28.01
C GLN A 519 -13.55 -8.17 -27.91
N GLU A 520 -13.17 -9.42 -27.60
CA GLU A 520 -14.09 -10.56 -27.66
C GLU A 520 -14.87 -10.80 -26.35
N LYS A 521 -16.02 -11.48 -26.44
CA LYS A 521 -16.87 -11.87 -25.30
C LYS A 521 -16.21 -12.79 -24.26
N PHE A 522 -15.01 -13.32 -24.52
CA PHE A 522 -14.28 -14.23 -23.63
C PHE A 522 -13.45 -13.54 -22.53
N VAL A 523 -13.36 -12.22 -22.56
CA VAL A 523 -12.59 -11.41 -21.59
C VAL A 523 -12.89 -11.75 -20.11
N PRO A 524 -14.16 -11.92 -19.66
CA PRO A 524 -14.45 -12.18 -18.25
C PRO A 524 -13.91 -13.53 -17.76
N VAL A 525 -14.00 -14.57 -18.60
CA VAL A 525 -13.53 -15.92 -18.25
C VAL A 525 -12.01 -15.94 -18.11
N MET A 526 -11.29 -15.21 -18.99
CA MET A 526 -9.83 -15.11 -18.88
C MET A 526 -9.40 -14.43 -17.59
N PHE A 527 -10.11 -13.40 -17.13
CA PHE A 527 -9.83 -12.77 -15.83
C PHE A 527 -10.04 -13.73 -14.65
N VAL A 528 -11.07 -14.58 -14.69
CA VAL A 528 -11.30 -15.61 -13.66
C VAL A 528 -10.17 -16.64 -13.66
N ILE A 529 -9.74 -17.10 -14.84
CA ILE A 529 -8.62 -18.04 -14.97
C ILE A 529 -7.31 -17.42 -14.46
N GLU A 530 -7.00 -16.19 -14.87
CA GLU A 530 -5.82 -15.45 -14.43
C GLU A 530 -5.84 -15.25 -12.90
N GLY A 531 -7.01 -14.92 -12.36
CA GLY A 531 -7.26 -14.80 -10.92
C GLY A 531 -7.00 -16.10 -10.17
N ALA A 532 -7.53 -17.24 -10.65
CA ALA A 532 -7.29 -18.55 -10.05
C ALA A 532 -5.80 -18.95 -10.13
N LEU A 533 -5.13 -18.65 -11.24
CA LEU A 533 -3.71 -18.93 -11.43
C LEU A 533 -2.83 -18.12 -10.47
N ASN A 534 -3.24 -16.94 -10.02
CA ASN A 534 -2.49 -16.19 -8.99
C ASN A 534 -2.28 -17.01 -7.70
N PHE A 535 -3.21 -17.90 -7.35
CA PHE A 535 -3.11 -18.69 -6.11
C PHE A 535 -2.56 -20.10 -6.36
N ILE A 536 -2.89 -20.71 -7.51
CA ILE A 536 -2.62 -22.13 -7.77
C ILE A 536 -1.41 -22.33 -8.72
N GLY A 537 -0.87 -21.25 -9.31
CA GLY A 537 0.22 -21.30 -10.29
C GLY A 537 1.50 -22.00 -9.80
N VAL A 538 2.01 -21.63 -8.62
CA VAL A 538 3.20 -22.27 -8.02
C VAL A 538 2.97 -23.75 -7.69
N PRO A 539 1.87 -24.13 -7.01
CA PRO A 539 1.53 -25.54 -6.84
C PRO A 539 1.43 -26.33 -8.15
N LEU A 540 0.83 -25.77 -9.21
CA LEU A 540 0.73 -26.43 -10.53
C LEU A 540 2.09 -26.60 -11.18
N PHE A 541 2.95 -25.60 -11.11
CA PHE A 541 4.31 -25.68 -11.63
C PHE A 541 5.11 -26.80 -10.97
N LEU A 542 5.09 -26.86 -9.63
CA LEU A 542 5.74 -27.93 -8.87
C LEU A 542 5.14 -29.29 -9.18
N PHE A 543 3.82 -29.39 -9.26
CA PHE A 543 3.14 -30.63 -9.62
C PHE A 543 3.57 -31.11 -11.02
N GLY A 544 3.66 -30.19 -11.98
CA GLY A 544 4.09 -30.49 -13.34
C GLY A 544 5.53 -30.97 -13.43
N ILE A 545 6.48 -30.24 -12.82
CA ILE A 545 7.90 -30.64 -12.78
C ILE A 545 8.08 -31.99 -12.11
N THR A 546 7.51 -32.17 -10.92
CA THR A 546 7.68 -33.41 -10.15
C THR A 546 6.99 -34.60 -10.82
N GLY A 547 5.81 -34.38 -11.42
CA GLY A 547 5.09 -35.39 -12.20
C GLY A 547 5.85 -35.83 -13.46
N LEU A 548 6.48 -34.91 -14.18
CA LEU A 548 7.34 -35.25 -15.34
C LEU A 548 8.64 -35.96 -14.92
N LEU A 549 9.18 -35.64 -13.74
CA LEU A 549 10.34 -36.36 -13.18
C LEU A 549 10.00 -37.84 -12.93
N ALA A 550 8.76 -38.12 -12.50
CA ALA A 550 8.27 -39.49 -12.29
C ALA A 550 8.31 -40.34 -13.57
N TRP A 551 8.08 -39.71 -14.73
CA TRP A 551 8.14 -40.36 -16.04
C TRP A 551 9.58 -40.76 -16.44
N ARG A 552 10.59 -40.01 -15.98
CA ARG A 552 12.01 -40.24 -16.29
C ARG A 552 12.78 -40.83 -15.11
N VAL A 553 12.41 -42.05 -14.68
CA VAL A 553 13.05 -42.78 -13.57
C VAL A 553 14.59 -42.86 -13.65
N LYS A 554 15.16 -42.89 -14.87
CA LYS A 554 16.63 -42.85 -15.07
C LYS A 554 17.28 -41.57 -14.53
N TRP A 555 16.58 -40.44 -14.59
CA TRP A 555 17.06 -39.16 -14.08
C TRP A 555 17.04 -39.15 -12.55
N ILE A 556 15.96 -39.66 -11.94
CA ILE A 556 15.84 -39.85 -10.50
C ILE A 556 17.00 -40.72 -9.98
N ARG A 557 17.27 -41.86 -10.65
CA ARG A 557 18.39 -42.75 -10.28
C ARG A 557 19.73 -42.01 -10.34
N ARG A 558 20.06 -41.36 -11.46
CA ARG A 558 21.36 -40.68 -11.63
C ARG A 558 21.52 -39.52 -10.65
N GLY A 559 20.52 -38.65 -10.53
CA GLY A 559 20.57 -37.48 -9.66
C GLY A 559 20.69 -37.85 -8.18
N LEU A 560 19.82 -38.73 -7.67
CA LEU A 560 19.87 -39.13 -6.26
C LEU A 560 21.11 -39.98 -5.94
N SER A 561 21.59 -40.79 -6.88
CA SER A 561 22.85 -41.53 -6.72
C SER A 561 24.06 -40.59 -6.60
N ALA A 562 24.08 -39.48 -7.34
CA ALA A 562 25.14 -38.47 -7.22
C ALA A 562 25.09 -37.72 -5.88
N ILE A 563 23.89 -37.32 -5.44
CA ILE A 563 23.70 -36.59 -4.17
C ILE A 563 24.02 -37.47 -2.96
N THR A 564 23.78 -38.77 -3.04
CA THR A 564 24.02 -39.72 -1.93
C THR A 564 25.43 -40.29 -1.90
N ALA A 565 26.22 -40.12 -2.97
CA ALA A 565 27.62 -40.54 -3.06
C ALA A 565 28.49 -40.07 -1.88
N PRO A 566 28.50 -38.78 -1.46
CA PRO A 566 29.34 -38.33 -0.36
C PRO A 566 28.95 -38.94 1.01
N LEU A 567 27.66 -39.25 1.24
CA LEU A 567 27.21 -39.83 2.51
C LEU A 567 27.45 -41.35 2.60
N VAL A 568 27.17 -42.07 1.51
CA VAL A 568 27.04 -43.54 1.52
C VAL A 568 28.25 -44.24 0.89
N GLY A 569 29.13 -43.51 0.20
CA GLY A 569 30.31 -44.06 -0.46
C GLY A 569 29.95 -45.09 -1.52
N ASN A 570 30.58 -46.27 -1.49
CA ASN A 570 30.43 -47.30 -2.52
C ASN A 570 29.01 -47.88 -2.66
N MET A 571 28.11 -47.66 -1.69
CA MET A 571 26.72 -48.15 -1.76
C MET A 571 25.72 -47.13 -2.34
N HIS A 572 26.18 -45.99 -2.87
CA HIS A 572 25.31 -44.97 -3.47
C HIS A 572 24.46 -45.50 -4.64
N TRP A 573 24.99 -46.43 -5.44
CA TRP A 573 24.25 -47.09 -6.52
C TRP A 573 23.03 -47.88 -6.00
N PHE A 574 23.15 -48.51 -4.83
CA PHE A 574 22.07 -49.27 -4.20
C PHE A 574 20.95 -48.33 -3.74
N VAL A 575 21.31 -47.22 -3.11
CA VAL A 575 20.35 -46.19 -2.67
C VAL A 575 19.61 -45.61 -3.86
N GLY A 576 20.33 -45.20 -4.92
CA GLY A 576 19.74 -44.67 -6.14
C GLY A 576 18.83 -45.67 -6.85
N GLN A 577 19.21 -46.95 -6.92
CA GLN A 577 18.38 -48.00 -7.52
C GLN A 577 17.13 -48.30 -6.68
N HIS A 578 17.26 -48.34 -5.35
CA HIS A 578 16.13 -48.59 -4.45
C HIS A 578 15.09 -47.46 -4.49
N MET A 579 15.55 -46.20 -4.52
CA MET A 579 14.70 -45.03 -4.72
C MET A 579 14.01 -45.04 -6.09
N ALA A 580 14.73 -45.41 -7.15
CA ALA A 580 14.20 -45.46 -8.51
C ALA A 580 13.09 -46.52 -8.67
N LEU A 581 13.20 -47.67 -8.01
CA LEU A 581 12.17 -48.70 -7.98
C LEU A 581 10.87 -48.21 -7.30
N ARG A 582 10.97 -47.22 -6.41
CA ARG A 582 9.84 -46.61 -5.70
C ARG A 582 9.63 -45.14 -6.08
N SER A 583 9.77 -44.83 -7.37
CA SER A 583 9.73 -43.47 -7.91
C SER A 583 8.52 -42.66 -7.44
N GLY A 584 7.33 -43.26 -7.35
CA GLY A 584 6.12 -42.56 -6.89
C GLY A 584 6.21 -41.98 -5.47
N ARG A 585 6.87 -42.67 -4.54
CA ARG A 585 7.06 -42.18 -3.16
C ARG A 585 8.11 -41.08 -3.10
N VAL A 586 9.21 -41.28 -3.82
CA VAL A 586 10.30 -40.30 -3.94
C VAL A 586 9.77 -38.98 -4.52
N VAL A 587 8.98 -39.07 -5.59
CA VAL A 587 8.33 -37.90 -6.22
C VAL A 587 7.36 -37.21 -5.27
N THR A 588 6.59 -37.96 -4.48
CA THR A 588 5.68 -37.38 -3.48
C THR A 588 6.45 -36.61 -2.39
N VAL A 589 7.55 -37.18 -1.87
CA VAL A 589 8.43 -36.49 -0.90
C VAL A 589 9.01 -35.22 -1.50
N LEU A 590 9.51 -35.30 -2.74
CA LEU A 590 10.11 -34.18 -3.45
C LEU A 590 9.09 -33.07 -3.69
N PHE A 591 7.88 -33.41 -4.16
CA PHE A 591 6.79 -32.46 -4.36
C PHE A 591 6.38 -31.78 -3.05
N VAL A 592 6.16 -32.56 -1.97
CA VAL A 592 5.71 -32.02 -0.69
C VAL A 592 6.76 -31.12 -0.07
N SER A 593 8.03 -31.50 -0.09
CA SER A 593 9.12 -30.67 0.43
C SER A 593 9.34 -29.40 -0.42
N ALA A 594 9.20 -29.49 -1.75
CA ALA A 594 9.26 -28.33 -2.63
C ALA A 594 8.08 -27.37 -2.41
N LEU A 595 6.86 -27.91 -2.33
CA LEU A 595 5.65 -27.13 -2.12
C LEU A 595 5.65 -26.46 -0.74
N ALA A 596 6.02 -27.21 0.29
CA ALA A 596 6.22 -26.69 1.65
C ALA A 596 7.14 -25.47 1.66
N MET A 597 8.33 -25.60 1.09
CA MET A 597 9.33 -24.54 1.12
C MET A 597 8.92 -23.35 0.24
N ALA A 598 8.36 -23.62 -0.94
CA ALA A 598 7.86 -22.57 -1.82
C ALA A 598 6.72 -21.78 -1.17
N LEU A 599 5.75 -22.44 -0.52
CA LEU A 599 4.63 -21.77 0.16
C LEU A 599 5.06 -21.01 1.43
N THR A 600 6.18 -21.38 2.04
CA THR A 600 6.72 -20.66 3.20
C THR A 600 7.48 -19.41 2.75
N LEU A 601 8.30 -19.52 1.70
CA LEU A 601 9.18 -18.43 1.24
C LEU A 601 8.51 -17.44 0.30
N LEU A 602 7.63 -17.92 -0.60
CA LEU A 602 7.00 -17.07 -1.61
C LEU A 602 6.29 -15.86 -0.99
N PRO A 603 5.42 -16.05 0.03
CA PRO A 603 4.76 -14.91 0.65
C PRO A 603 5.81 -13.99 1.28
N GLN A 604 6.68 -14.53 2.14
CA GLN A 604 7.68 -13.77 2.86
C GLN A 604 8.56 -12.88 1.96
N ILE A 605 9.12 -13.45 0.89
CA ILE A 605 9.97 -12.71 -0.05
C ILE A 605 9.16 -11.66 -0.81
N ALA A 606 7.91 -11.95 -1.16
CA ALA A 606 7.04 -11.00 -1.83
C ALA A 606 6.76 -9.78 -0.94
N ALA A 607 6.41 -9.99 0.34
CA ALA A 607 6.24 -8.90 1.29
C ALA A 607 7.53 -8.12 1.54
N ASP A 608 8.63 -8.80 1.81
CA ASP A 608 9.90 -8.14 2.13
C ASP A 608 10.41 -7.30 0.95
N SER A 609 10.25 -7.80 -0.28
CA SER A 609 10.62 -7.07 -1.50
C SER A 609 9.69 -5.88 -1.76
N PHE A 610 8.37 -6.07 -1.55
CA PHE A 610 7.37 -5.01 -1.65
C PHE A 610 7.65 -3.88 -0.64
N TYR A 611 7.75 -4.24 0.65
CA TYR A 611 8.06 -3.30 1.73
C TYR A 611 9.42 -2.64 1.54
N GLY A 612 10.44 -3.38 1.08
CA GLY A 612 11.75 -2.82 0.76
C GLY A 612 11.71 -1.75 -0.34
N ARG A 613 10.84 -1.88 -1.35
CA ARG A 613 10.63 -0.82 -2.36
C ARG A 613 9.93 0.40 -1.77
N VAL A 614 8.96 0.20 -0.90
CA VAL A 614 8.26 1.28 -0.18
C VAL A 614 9.21 2.06 0.70
N VAL A 615 10.00 1.37 1.52
CA VAL A 615 11.01 1.97 2.42
C VAL A 615 12.04 2.78 1.64
N ARG A 616 12.55 2.25 0.53
CA ARG A 616 13.45 3.01 -0.36
C ARG A 616 12.76 4.23 -0.97
N GLY A 617 11.45 4.14 -1.24
CA GLY A 617 10.64 5.28 -1.66
C GLY A 617 10.54 6.37 -0.59
N VAL A 618 10.37 5.99 0.68
CA VAL A 618 10.41 6.91 1.82
C VAL A 618 11.79 7.57 1.94
N GLN A 619 12.87 6.77 1.86
CA GLN A 619 14.24 7.28 1.90
C GLN A 619 14.53 8.25 0.75
N ALA A 620 14.07 7.95 -0.48
CA ALA A 620 14.19 8.85 -1.61
C ALA A 620 13.32 10.11 -1.46
N SER A 621 12.15 10.00 -0.83
CA SER A 621 11.25 11.14 -0.59
C SER A 621 11.81 12.11 0.45
N VAL A 622 12.31 11.61 1.58
CA VAL A 622 12.95 12.43 2.63
C VAL A 622 14.35 12.87 2.17
N GLY A 623 15.01 12.08 1.33
CA GLY A 623 16.36 12.31 0.81
C GLY A 623 17.45 11.88 1.80
N GLY A 624 17.30 12.17 3.09
CA GLY A 624 18.24 11.81 4.15
C GLY A 624 17.52 11.28 5.39
N ASP A 625 18.12 11.49 6.57
CA ASP A 625 17.51 11.07 7.84
C ASP A 625 16.46 12.11 8.28
N LEU A 626 16.73 13.39 8.02
CA LEU A 626 15.88 14.53 8.37
C LEU A 626 15.80 15.50 7.18
N HIS A 627 14.60 16.04 6.96
CA HIS A 627 14.25 16.97 5.90
C HIS A 627 13.58 18.20 6.50
N LEU A 628 14.23 19.34 6.40
CA LEU A 628 13.74 20.62 6.94
C LEU A 628 13.40 21.56 5.80
N GLU A 629 12.20 22.14 5.84
CA GLU A 629 11.69 23.07 4.83
C GLU A 629 11.68 24.49 5.40
N PHE A 630 12.22 25.45 4.64
CA PHE A 630 12.21 26.87 4.96
C PHE A 630 11.62 27.66 3.81
N ASN A 631 10.82 28.68 4.14
CA ASN A 631 10.35 29.63 3.15
C ASN A 631 11.49 30.58 2.77
N MET A 632 11.79 30.70 1.47
CA MET A 632 12.90 31.54 1.00
C MET A 632 12.61 33.03 1.13
N THR A 633 11.34 33.44 1.19
CA THR A 633 11.00 34.86 1.41
C THR A 633 11.39 35.30 2.83
N GLU A 634 11.33 34.40 3.81
CA GLU A 634 11.76 34.66 5.20
C GLU A 634 13.28 34.68 5.35
N LEU A 635 14.00 34.01 4.45
CA LEU A 635 15.45 34.07 4.37
C LEU A 635 15.95 35.36 3.71
N THR A 636 15.05 36.14 3.09
CA THR A 636 15.37 37.41 2.42
C THR A 636 14.66 38.58 3.13
N ASP A 637 14.49 39.72 2.46
CA ASP A 637 13.89 40.94 3.01
C ASP A 637 12.37 40.81 3.32
N GLY A 638 11.80 39.60 3.30
CA GLY A 638 10.38 39.32 3.51
C GLY A 638 9.48 39.57 2.29
N GLU A 639 10.03 40.05 1.17
CA GLU A 639 9.28 40.39 -0.04
C GLU A 639 9.67 39.50 -1.23
N ALA A 640 8.71 38.79 -1.82
CA ALA A 640 8.90 38.02 -3.06
C ALA A 640 8.86 38.95 -4.29
N LYS A 641 10.02 39.30 -4.85
CA LYS A 641 10.13 40.13 -6.06
C LYS A 641 10.69 39.33 -7.24
N VAL A 642 10.24 39.60 -8.46
CA VAL A 642 10.95 39.06 -9.63
C VAL A 642 12.33 39.72 -9.69
N ALA A 643 13.39 38.94 -9.55
CA ALA A 643 14.77 39.38 -9.69
C ALA A 643 15.57 38.30 -10.42
N THR A 644 16.80 38.61 -10.82
CA THR A 644 17.66 37.61 -11.43
C THR A 644 18.04 36.55 -10.40
N LEU A 645 18.26 35.31 -10.87
CA LEU A 645 18.66 34.21 -10.00
C LEU A 645 19.93 34.53 -9.20
N ASP A 646 20.89 35.22 -9.82
CA ASP A 646 22.14 35.63 -9.19
C ASP A 646 21.94 36.66 -8.06
N ASP A 647 20.99 37.58 -8.21
CA ASP A 647 20.65 38.54 -7.14
C ASP A 647 20.07 37.84 -5.92
N TYR A 648 19.25 36.81 -6.12
CA TYR A 648 18.67 36.04 -5.03
C TYR A 648 19.70 35.21 -4.28
N GLU A 649 20.54 34.48 -5.02
CA GLU A 649 21.59 33.64 -4.44
C GLU A 649 22.57 34.46 -3.60
N LYS A 650 22.92 35.68 -4.04
CA LYS A 650 23.73 36.61 -3.22
C LYS A 650 23.06 37.01 -1.90
N LYS A 651 21.73 37.20 -1.89
CA LYS A 651 20.98 37.59 -0.69
C LYS A 651 20.82 36.45 0.31
N ILE A 652 20.55 35.24 -0.18
CA ILE A 652 20.29 34.07 0.67
C ILE A 652 21.54 33.31 1.09
N ALA A 653 22.69 33.51 0.44
CA ALA A 653 23.92 32.79 0.72
C ALA A 653 24.32 32.86 2.20
N ALA A 654 24.27 34.04 2.82
CA ALA A 654 24.60 34.22 4.24
C ALA A 654 23.58 33.56 5.18
N PRO A 655 22.25 33.77 5.04
CA PRO A 655 21.23 33.03 5.78
C PRO A 655 21.36 31.50 5.67
N ILE A 656 21.52 30.97 4.45
CA ILE A 656 21.67 29.52 4.21
C ILE A 656 22.95 28.99 4.88
N ALA A 657 24.07 29.71 4.77
CA ALA A 657 25.31 29.35 5.44
C ALA A 657 25.17 29.35 6.97
N SER A 658 24.41 30.29 7.54
CA SER A 658 24.15 30.35 8.98
C SER A 658 23.34 29.15 9.49
N ILE A 659 22.29 28.76 8.76
CA ILE A 659 21.48 27.57 9.07
C ILE A 659 22.32 26.31 8.91
N ARG A 660 23.10 26.21 7.82
CA ARG A 660 24.02 25.09 7.58
C ARG A 660 25.04 24.95 8.71
N ALA A 661 25.65 26.05 9.14
CA ALA A 661 26.61 26.04 10.24
C ALA A 661 25.94 25.63 11.57
N ALA A 662 24.73 26.14 11.85
CA ALA A 662 23.97 25.73 13.04
C ALA A 662 23.64 24.23 13.04
N LEU A 663 23.24 23.68 11.89
CA LEU A 663 23.00 22.24 11.72
C LEU A 663 24.29 21.42 11.88
N GLN A 664 25.40 21.86 11.30
CA GLN A 664 26.70 21.17 11.37
C GLN A 664 27.35 21.24 12.75
N ASN A 665 27.07 22.29 13.54
CA ASN A 665 27.54 22.42 14.91
C ASN A 665 26.92 21.38 15.86
N ASN A 666 25.81 20.76 15.47
CA ASN A 666 25.20 19.69 16.25
C ASN A 666 26.03 18.39 16.13
N ALA A 667 26.48 17.85 17.25
CA ALA A 667 27.33 16.66 17.30
C ALA A 667 26.72 15.42 16.63
N ARG A 668 25.38 15.34 16.51
CA ARG A 668 24.65 14.23 15.88
C ARG A 668 24.59 14.32 14.35
N VAL A 669 24.86 15.47 13.75
CA VAL A 669 24.81 15.68 12.29
C VAL A 669 26.13 15.26 11.63
N SER A 670 26.05 14.59 10.49
CA SER A 670 27.19 14.12 9.70
C SER A 670 27.40 14.96 8.43
N SER A 671 26.33 15.20 7.67
CA SER A 671 26.35 16.07 6.49
C SER A 671 25.02 16.81 6.31
N VAL A 672 25.09 17.93 5.61
CA VAL A 672 23.93 18.77 5.28
C VAL A 672 24.09 19.20 3.83
N THR A 673 23.04 19.01 3.04
CA THR A 673 22.95 19.57 1.69
C THR A 673 21.66 20.37 1.54
N THR A 674 21.62 21.24 0.54
CA THR A 674 20.51 22.16 0.32
C THR A 674 20.00 22.02 -1.11
N ILE A 675 18.68 21.95 -1.26
CA ILE A 675 17.98 22.07 -2.54
C ILE A 675 17.21 23.38 -2.49
N GLN A 676 17.50 24.29 -3.41
CA GLN A 676 16.83 25.57 -3.49
C GLN A 676 15.79 25.53 -4.61
N GLN A 677 14.56 25.96 -4.34
CA GLN A 677 13.47 25.92 -5.30
C GLN A 677 13.03 27.33 -5.67
N TYR A 678 13.00 27.58 -6.98
CA TYR A 678 12.56 28.83 -7.59
C TYR A 678 11.45 28.58 -8.62
N VAL A 679 10.67 29.61 -8.91
CA VAL A 679 9.64 29.60 -9.95
C VAL A 679 10.07 30.52 -11.09
N ILE A 680 10.07 30.02 -12.33
CA ILE A 680 10.21 30.86 -13.52
C ILE A 680 8.83 31.46 -13.85
N PRO A 681 8.67 32.79 -13.78
CA PRO A 681 7.43 33.42 -14.17
C PRO A 681 7.21 33.36 -15.69
N GLY A 682 5.96 33.23 -16.12
CA GLY A 682 5.57 33.34 -17.54
C GLY A 682 5.58 32.03 -18.34
N VAL A 683 5.96 30.89 -17.74
CA VAL A 683 5.83 29.56 -18.36
C VAL A 683 4.60 28.85 -17.82
N TYR A 684 3.55 28.77 -18.65
CA TYR A 684 2.35 28.02 -18.28
C TYR A 684 2.64 26.51 -18.22
N ILE A 685 2.48 25.96 -17.01
CA ILE A 685 2.47 24.52 -16.72
C ILE A 685 1.09 24.21 -16.09
N PRO A 686 0.28 23.31 -16.67
CA PRO A 686 -1.02 22.95 -16.11
C PRO A 686 -0.94 22.63 -14.62
N GLY A 687 -1.69 23.40 -13.85
CA GLY A 687 -1.76 23.29 -12.40
C GLY A 687 -0.65 24.05 -11.66
N GLN A 688 0.56 24.26 -12.17
CA GLN A 688 1.64 24.93 -11.42
C GLN A 688 1.63 26.45 -11.64
N SER A 689 2.16 27.20 -10.68
CA SER A 689 2.30 28.67 -10.78
C SER A 689 3.45 29.12 -11.69
N GLY A 690 4.12 28.20 -12.38
CA GLY A 690 5.26 28.45 -13.28
C GLY A 690 6.12 27.20 -13.43
N LEU A 691 7.18 27.27 -14.23
CA LEU A 691 8.16 26.19 -14.30
C LEU A 691 9.07 26.23 -13.07
N MET A 692 9.07 25.15 -12.29
CA MET A 692 9.92 25.03 -11.10
C MET A 692 11.37 24.77 -11.48
N ILE A 693 12.30 25.47 -10.83
CA ILE A 693 13.74 25.21 -10.89
C ILE A 693 14.18 24.69 -9.53
N ASN A 694 14.82 23.53 -9.52
CA ASN A 694 15.54 23.00 -8.37
C ASN A 694 17.04 23.16 -8.59
N ILE A 695 17.68 23.95 -7.74
CA ILE A 695 19.13 24.14 -7.72
C ILE A 695 19.70 23.22 -6.64
N VAL A 696 20.56 22.31 -7.08
CA VAL A 696 21.30 21.39 -6.23
C VAL A 696 22.67 22.01 -5.99
N ASP A 697 22.93 22.47 -4.76
CA ASP A 697 24.11 23.27 -4.38
C ASP A 697 25.44 22.70 -4.93
N LEU A 698 25.93 21.61 -4.36
CA LEU A 698 27.10 20.90 -4.87
C LEU A 698 26.69 19.49 -5.27
N PRO A 699 26.69 19.14 -6.58
CA PRO A 699 26.24 17.83 -7.05
C PRO A 699 26.95 16.65 -6.36
N ASN A 700 28.25 16.79 -6.06
CA ASN A 700 29.01 15.76 -5.36
C ASN A 700 28.56 15.59 -3.90
N ASP A 701 28.35 16.69 -3.17
CA ASP A 701 27.91 16.66 -1.77
C ASP A 701 26.47 16.16 -1.65
N TYR A 702 25.64 16.53 -2.63
CA TYR A 702 24.29 16.01 -2.78
C TYR A 702 24.29 14.49 -2.99
N LEU A 703 25.12 13.97 -3.90
CA LEU A 703 25.23 12.53 -4.13
C LEU A 703 25.78 11.76 -2.92
N GLN A 704 26.53 12.40 -2.03
CA GLN A 704 27.02 11.79 -0.78
C GLN A 704 25.97 11.84 0.34
N SER A 705 25.21 12.93 0.42
CA SER A 705 24.28 13.21 1.51
C SER A 705 22.89 12.65 1.27
N VAL A 706 22.46 12.55 0.01
CA VAL A 706 21.09 12.17 -0.37
C VAL A 706 21.05 10.73 -0.89
N TYR A 707 20.13 9.95 -0.33
CA TYR A 707 19.78 8.63 -0.82
C TYR A 707 19.22 8.73 -2.25
N HIS A 708 19.85 8.03 -3.17
CA HIS A 708 19.45 8.00 -4.57
C HIS A 708 19.57 6.58 -5.15
N GLU A 709 18.86 6.35 -6.25
CA GLU A 709 19.00 5.12 -7.03
C GLU A 709 19.26 5.46 -8.49
N GLU A 710 20.12 4.67 -9.12
CA GLU A 710 20.51 4.91 -10.52
C GLU A 710 19.32 4.85 -11.50
N THR A 711 18.27 4.09 -11.17
CA THR A 711 17.05 3.96 -11.99
C THR A 711 16.17 5.20 -11.99
N LEU A 712 16.47 6.21 -11.14
CA LEU A 712 15.77 7.48 -11.18
C LEU A 712 16.16 8.34 -12.39
N GLY A 713 17.29 8.03 -13.04
CA GLY A 713 17.65 8.61 -14.33
C GLY A 713 17.04 7.83 -15.50
N LEU A 714 16.38 8.55 -16.41
CA LEU A 714 15.71 7.94 -17.57
C LEU A 714 16.61 7.88 -18.81
N THR A 715 17.43 8.92 -19.03
CA THR A 715 18.39 8.98 -20.15
C THR A 715 19.68 8.25 -19.82
N ARG A 716 20.20 8.46 -18.60
CA ARG A 716 21.46 7.90 -18.07
C ARG A 716 21.29 7.58 -16.58
N PRO A 717 22.22 6.82 -15.95
CA PRO A 717 22.18 6.60 -14.50
C PRO A 717 22.12 7.91 -13.71
N PHE A 718 21.31 7.96 -12.64
CA PHE A 718 21.07 9.16 -11.84
C PHE A 718 22.35 9.87 -11.40
N ARG A 719 23.37 9.12 -10.94
CA ARG A 719 24.65 9.69 -10.51
C ARG A 719 25.36 10.43 -11.63
N THR A 720 25.31 9.90 -12.85
CA THR A 720 25.92 10.53 -14.04
C THR A 720 25.19 11.82 -14.41
N ILE A 721 23.86 11.83 -14.33
CA ILE A 721 23.05 13.02 -14.61
C ILE A 721 23.39 14.14 -13.62
N ILE A 722 23.29 13.85 -12.31
CA ILE A 722 23.55 14.86 -11.28
C ILE A 722 25.02 15.32 -11.31
N GLY A 723 25.98 14.41 -11.43
CA GLY A 723 27.39 14.76 -11.55
C GLY A 723 27.70 15.63 -12.77
N GLY A 724 26.96 15.42 -13.88
CA GLY A 724 27.06 16.20 -15.11
C GLY A 724 26.48 17.62 -15.03
N LEU A 725 25.69 17.96 -14.01
CA LEU A 725 25.09 19.30 -13.83
C LEU A 725 26.12 20.42 -13.63
N THR A 726 27.40 20.08 -13.44
CA THR A 726 28.52 21.03 -13.38
C THR A 726 28.95 21.55 -14.76
N GLU A 727 28.60 20.84 -15.84
CA GLU A 727 29.04 21.12 -17.22
C GLU A 727 27.96 21.81 -18.06
N SER A 728 27.57 23.05 -17.75
CA SER A 728 26.55 23.81 -18.53
C SER A 728 25.21 23.09 -18.77
N SER A 729 24.97 21.95 -18.11
CA SER A 729 23.92 21.00 -18.47
C SER A 729 22.72 21.13 -17.55
N VAL A 730 21.54 21.01 -18.15
CA VAL A 730 20.27 21.11 -17.44
C VAL A 730 19.51 19.79 -17.59
N ALA A 731 18.97 19.30 -16.49
CA ALA A 731 18.13 18.10 -16.49
C ALA A 731 16.64 18.48 -16.39
N ALA A 732 15.79 17.77 -17.13
CA ALA A 732 14.34 17.92 -17.08
C ALA A 732 13.70 16.83 -16.21
N SER A 733 12.57 17.14 -15.57
CA SER A 733 11.70 16.10 -15.00
C SER A 733 10.91 15.37 -16.10
N GLN A 734 10.53 14.13 -15.82
CA GLN A 734 9.62 13.36 -16.68
C GLN A 734 8.27 14.08 -16.88
N GLY A 735 7.78 14.79 -15.87
CA GLY A 735 6.54 15.59 -15.97
C GLY A 735 6.67 16.71 -16.99
N LEU A 736 7.81 17.41 -17.03
CA LEU A 736 8.07 18.47 -18.01
C LEU A 736 8.08 17.92 -19.45
N MET A 737 8.74 16.78 -19.68
CA MET A 737 8.80 16.12 -20.99
C MET A 737 7.43 15.57 -21.46
N ARG A 738 6.53 15.26 -20.53
CA ARG A 738 5.17 14.80 -20.86
C ARG A 738 4.23 15.95 -21.21
N LEU A 739 4.38 17.09 -20.54
CA LEU A 739 3.53 18.25 -20.75
C LEU A 739 3.98 19.10 -21.95
N ARG A 740 5.27 19.08 -22.27
CA ARG A 740 5.83 19.70 -23.48
C ARG A 740 6.79 18.75 -24.17
N GLU A 741 6.66 18.64 -25.49
CA GLU A 741 7.65 17.98 -26.34
C GLU A 741 8.91 18.85 -26.45
N ILE A 742 9.77 18.79 -25.44
CA ILE A 742 11.04 19.52 -25.43
C ILE A 742 12.11 18.62 -26.06
N PRO A 743 12.72 19.02 -27.19
CA PRO A 743 13.81 18.27 -27.78
C PRO A 743 15.06 18.34 -26.89
N LEU A 744 15.66 17.17 -26.61
CA LEU A 744 16.94 17.09 -25.93
C LEU A 744 18.05 17.65 -26.83
N ASP A 745 19.11 18.19 -26.21
CA ASP A 745 20.30 18.75 -26.85
C ASP A 745 20.04 19.96 -27.77
N HIS A 746 18.85 20.57 -27.71
CA HIS A 746 18.51 21.79 -28.44
C HIS A 746 18.28 22.95 -27.48
N GLU A 747 18.61 24.17 -27.92
CA GLU A 747 18.32 25.38 -27.15
C GLU A 747 16.84 25.73 -27.25
N ILE A 748 16.22 25.93 -26.10
CA ILE A 748 14.85 26.39 -25.98
C ILE A 748 14.77 27.58 -25.03
N ILE A 749 13.87 28.51 -25.32
CA ILE A 749 13.67 29.69 -24.49
C ILE A 749 12.58 29.35 -23.46
N LEU A 750 12.95 29.36 -22.18
CA LEU A 750 12.04 29.09 -21.06
C LEU A 750 11.82 30.30 -20.15
N GLY A 751 12.54 31.40 -20.34
CA GLY A 751 12.33 32.61 -19.56
C GLY A 751 13.18 33.76 -20.06
N TYR A 752 13.14 34.86 -19.32
CA TYR A 752 13.78 36.12 -19.68
C TYR A 752 14.66 36.62 -18.53
N GLY A 753 15.72 37.34 -18.85
CA GLY A 753 16.54 38.11 -17.91
C GLY A 753 16.47 39.58 -18.28
N GLY A 754 15.67 40.35 -17.55
CA GLY A 754 15.14 41.62 -18.07
C GLY A 754 14.33 41.37 -19.34
N ASP A 755 14.69 42.02 -20.44
CA ASP A 755 14.02 41.90 -21.75
C ASP A 755 14.64 40.84 -22.68
N ALA A 756 15.78 40.25 -22.29
CA ALA A 756 16.49 39.29 -23.13
C ALA A 756 16.06 37.85 -22.84
N PRO A 757 15.74 37.03 -23.86
CA PRO A 757 15.44 35.62 -23.65
C PRO A 757 16.68 34.86 -23.18
N VAL A 758 16.51 33.93 -22.23
CA VAL A 758 17.58 33.06 -21.73
C VAL A 758 17.42 31.68 -22.39
N PRO A 759 18.35 31.26 -23.27
CA PRO A 759 18.31 29.94 -23.86
C PRO A 759 18.73 28.89 -22.81
N VAL A 760 17.99 27.78 -22.79
CA VAL A 760 18.23 26.63 -21.91
C VAL A 760 18.36 25.39 -22.77
N ARG A 761 19.36 24.55 -22.48
CA ARG A 761 19.62 23.29 -23.19
C ARG A 761 19.47 22.10 -22.24
N PHE A 762 18.49 21.25 -22.52
CA PHE A 762 18.25 20.04 -21.73
C PHE A 762 19.05 18.86 -22.29
N HIS A 763 19.89 18.25 -21.47
CA HIS A 763 20.69 17.10 -21.87
C HIS A 763 20.12 15.78 -21.38
N ASP A 764 19.49 15.78 -20.20
CA ASP A 764 19.10 14.56 -19.52
C ASP A 764 17.70 14.67 -18.88
N VAL A 765 17.09 13.52 -18.62
CA VAL A 765 15.74 13.43 -18.04
C VAL A 765 15.75 12.56 -16.78
N LEU A 766 15.12 13.06 -15.73
CA LEU A 766 14.97 12.42 -14.42
C LEU A 766 13.51 12.06 -14.17
N SER A 767 13.25 10.88 -13.60
CA SER A 767 11.89 10.49 -13.18
C SER A 767 11.48 11.18 -11.87
N PHE A 768 12.42 11.33 -10.93
CA PHE A 768 12.20 11.97 -9.63
C PHE A 768 13.52 12.52 -9.07
N LEU A 769 13.50 13.67 -8.39
CA LEU A 769 14.65 14.23 -7.67
C LEU A 769 14.52 13.88 -6.17
N PRO A 770 15.41 13.06 -5.60
CA PRO A 770 15.38 12.72 -4.17
C PRO A 770 15.46 13.92 -3.23
N GLY A 771 14.80 13.84 -2.07
CA GLY A 771 14.80 14.93 -1.08
C GLY A 771 14.10 16.20 -1.53
N GLN A 772 13.36 16.18 -2.64
CA GLN A 772 12.57 17.33 -3.06
C GLN A 772 11.35 17.53 -2.14
N PRO A 773 10.89 18.78 -1.97
CA PRO A 773 9.72 19.08 -1.17
C PRO A 773 8.50 18.34 -1.75
N THR A 774 7.70 17.71 -0.89
CA THR A 774 6.71 16.72 -1.35
C THR A 774 5.59 17.38 -2.12
N THR A 775 5.23 16.73 -3.22
CA THR A 775 3.99 16.96 -3.95
C THR A 775 2.86 16.04 -3.54
N GLY A 776 3.11 15.05 -2.68
CA GLY A 776 2.13 14.09 -2.19
C GLY A 776 1.18 14.69 -1.15
N VAL A 777 -0.11 14.41 -1.30
CA VAL A 777 -1.08 14.56 -0.21
C VAL A 777 -0.83 13.41 0.77
N ALA A 778 -0.83 13.68 2.08
CA ALA A 778 -0.71 12.64 3.09
C ALA A 778 -1.64 11.48 2.71
N GLU A 779 -1.10 10.26 2.61
CA GLU A 779 -1.85 9.08 2.16
C GLU A 779 -3.08 8.88 3.05
N ARG A 780 -4.21 9.37 2.55
CA ARG A 780 -5.55 9.16 3.07
C ARG A 780 -6.28 8.33 2.04
N GLU A 781 -6.84 7.21 2.47
CA GLU A 781 -7.67 6.39 1.60
C GLU A 781 -9.12 6.87 1.53
N GLY A 782 -9.46 7.99 2.18
CA GLY A 782 -10.76 8.65 2.08
C GLY A 782 -11.03 9.35 0.76
N PHE A 783 -10.01 9.49 -0.11
CA PHE A 783 -10.19 10.12 -1.42
C PHE A 783 -11.02 9.25 -2.35
N VAL A 784 -12.04 9.85 -2.97
CA VAL A 784 -12.86 9.20 -3.99
C VAL A 784 -11.97 8.89 -5.21
N THR A 785 -12.30 7.87 -6.01
CA THR A 785 -11.49 7.45 -7.19
C THR A 785 -11.12 8.62 -8.11
N ALA A 786 -12.02 9.58 -8.31
CA ALA A 786 -11.76 10.78 -9.13
C ALA A 786 -10.69 11.70 -8.51
N GLU A 787 -10.63 11.80 -7.19
CA GLU A 787 -9.60 12.56 -6.48
C GLU A 787 -8.25 11.83 -6.52
N VAL A 788 -8.26 10.49 -6.43
CA VAL A 788 -7.05 9.66 -6.61
C VAL A 788 -6.48 9.83 -8.02
N ASP A 789 -7.32 9.80 -9.05
CA ASP A 789 -6.90 10.00 -10.45
C ASP A 789 -6.40 11.44 -10.68
N TYR A 790 -7.06 12.45 -10.10
CA TYR A 790 -6.59 13.83 -10.13
C TYR A 790 -5.23 13.98 -9.44
N LEU A 791 -5.05 13.44 -8.23
CA LEU A 791 -3.79 13.47 -7.50
C LEU A 791 -2.68 12.74 -8.28
N ASN A 792 -2.98 11.58 -8.87
CA ASN A 792 -2.04 10.84 -9.71
C ASN A 792 -1.66 11.60 -10.98
N TYR A 793 -2.61 12.28 -11.62
CA TYR A 793 -2.34 13.16 -12.75
C TYR A 793 -1.42 14.32 -12.33
N MET A 794 -1.73 14.98 -11.21
CA MET A 794 -0.94 16.10 -10.68
C MET A 794 0.49 15.68 -10.33
N LEU A 795 0.67 14.54 -9.67
CA LEU A 795 1.99 13.98 -9.32
C LEU A 795 2.81 13.58 -10.54
N ARG A 796 2.17 13.04 -11.59
CA ARG A 796 2.83 12.67 -12.85
C ARG A 796 3.14 13.86 -13.74
N SER A 797 2.46 14.98 -13.54
CA SER A 797 2.57 16.21 -14.33
C SER A 797 3.45 17.26 -13.66
N ASP A 798 4.25 16.85 -12.66
CA ASP A 798 5.15 17.74 -11.94
C ASP A 798 6.34 18.15 -12.83
N ALA A 799 6.26 19.34 -13.41
CA ALA A 799 7.23 19.87 -14.37
C ALA A 799 8.33 20.65 -13.65
N ARG A 800 9.57 20.16 -13.74
CA ARG A 800 10.71 20.77 -13.07
C ARG A 800 11.94 20.79 -13.97
N MET A 801 12.75 21.82 -13.77
CA MET A 801 14.10 21.97 -14.28
C MET A 801 15.09 21.78 -13.13
N ILE A 802 16.18 21.07 -13.37
CA ILE A 802 17.16 20.71 -12.35
C ILE A 802 18.53 21.19 -12.80
N VAL A 803 19.20 21.93 -11.92
CA VAL A 803 20.43 22.68 -12.20
C VAL A 803 21.43 22.48 -11.05
N GLY A 804 22.73 22.44 -11.34
CA GLY A 804 23.77 22.47 -10.30
C GLY A 804 24.01 23.89 -9.76
N GLY A 805 24.58 24.02 -8.56
CA GLY A 805 24.90 25.32 -7.96
C GLY A 805 25.91 26.16 -8.74
N ASP A 806 26.66 25.56 -9.68
CA ASP A 806 27.48 26.28 -10.67
C ASP A 806 26.64 26.87 -11.84
N TYR A 807 25.38 27.24 -11.59
CA TYR A 807 24.45 27.79 -12.59
C TYR A 807 24.95 29.09 -13.24
N ALA A 808 25.95 29.76 -12.65
CA ALA A 808 26.59 30.91 -13.27
C ALA A 808 27.23 30.57 -14.63
N ARG A 809 27.67 29.31 -14.83
CA ARG A 809 28.28 28.84 -16.08
C ARG A 809 27.28 28.39 -17.14
N THR A 810 26.02 28.20 -16.77
CA THR A 810 24.95 27.70 -17.66
C THR A 810 24.17 28.83 -18.34
N GLY A 811 24.56 30.10 -18.14
CA GLY A 811 23.84 31.27 -18.64
C GLY A 811 22.56 31.62 -17.86
N MET A 812 22.17 30.79 -16.88
CA MET A 812 20.94 30.95 -16.10
C MET A 812 21.01 31.98 -14.98
N ALA A 813 22.19 32.51 -14.65
CA ALA A 813 22.35 33.57 -13.65
C ALA A 813 21.44 34.79 -13.90
N LYS A 814 21.18 35.12 -15.18
CA LYS A 814 20.34 36.25 -15.58
C LYS A 814 18.85 35.94 -15.57
N LEU A 815 18.44 34.69 -15.38
CA LEU A 815 17.05 34.28 -15.47
C LEU A 815 16.23 34.94 -14.36
N ASN A 816 15.14 35.59 -14.72
CA ASN A 816 14.19 36.15 -13.78
C ASN A 816 13.46 35.02 -13.07
N VAL A 817 13.50 35.02 -11.75
CA VAL A 817 12.89 33.97 -10.91
C VAL A 817 12.19 34.56 -9.70
N LEU A 818 11.32 33.75 -9.09
CA LEU A 818 10.71 34.01 -7.78
C LEU A 818 11.18 32.95 -6.78
N PRO A 819 11.57 33.32 -5.56
CA PRO A 819 11.96 32.37 -4.53
C PRO A 819 10.72 31.61 -4.03
N SER A 820 10.82 30.28 -3.88
CA SER A 820 9.75 29.45 -3.32
C SER A 820 10.16 28.90 -1.96
N ARG A 821 11.08 27.94 -1.93
CA ARG A 821 11.46 27.24 -0.69
C ARG A 821 12.86 26.67 -0.75
N SER A 822 13.50 26.59 0.42
CA SER A 822 14.82 26.00 0.59
C SER A 822 14.67 24.77 1.46
N VAL A 823 15.13 23.64 0.95
CA VAL A 823 15.09 22.36 1.64
C VAL A 823 16.49 21.98 2.11
N PHE A 824 16.62 21.66 3.39
CA PHE A 824 17.83 21.11 3.96
C PHE A 824 17.64 19.62 4.19
N VAL A 825 18.44 18.83 3.48
CA VAL A 825 18.52 17.38 3.67
C VAL A 825 19.69 17.11 4.60
N VAL A 826 19.38 16.58 5.78
CA VAL A 826 20.31 16.37 6.88
C VAL A 826 20.54 14.87 7.08
N ARG A 827 21.80 14.49 7.16
CA ARG A 827 22.22 13.15 7.55
C ARG A 827 22.80 13.19 8.95
N THR A 828 22.44 12.22 9.77
CA THR A 828 22.93 12.06 11.14
C THR A 828 24.03 10.99 11.18
N LYS A 829 24.78 10.92 12.28
CA LYS A 829 25.82 9.91 12.48
C LYS A 829 25.25 8.54 12.85
N SER A 830 24.12 8.51 13.58
CA SER A 830 23.47 7.28 14.03
C SER A 830 22.37 6.79 13.07
N GLY A 831 21.85 7.64 12.19
CA GLY A 831 20.67 7.34 11.37
C GLY A 831 19.34 7.44 12.14
N GLU A 832 19.39 7.72 13.43
CA GLU A 832 18.20 7.75 14.31
C GLU A 832 17.80 9.18 14.64
N VAL A 833 16.57 9.52 14.22
CA VAL A 833 15.90 10.80 14.45
C VAL A 833 14.56 10.51 15.15
N ASP A 834 14.30 11.23 16.23
CA ASP A 834 13.08 11.17 17.04
C ASP A 834 12.45 12.56 17.20
N ASP A 835 11.21 12.60 17.68
CA ASP A 835 10.44 13.84 17.86
C ASP A 835 11.18 14.86 18.73
N GLN A 836 11.82 14.39 19.80
CA GLN A 836 12.58 15.23 20.75
C GLN A 836 13.77 15.90 20.07
N PHE A 837 14.56 15.15 19.29
CA PHE A 837 15.69 15.73 18.56
C PHE A 837 15.23 16.75 17.53
N VAL A 838 14.13 16.49 16.81
CA VAL A 838 13.59 17.45 15.83
C VAL A 838 13.12 18.73 16.52
N GLU A 839 12.48 18.63 17.67
CA GLU A 839 12.01 19.80 18.43
C GLU A 839 13.19 20.61 19.02
N GLU A 840 14.18 19.95 19.62
CA GLU A 840 15.40 20.59 20.13
C GLU A 840 16.19 21.28 19.02
N LEU A 841 16.37 20.58 17.89
CA LEU A 841 17.06 21.14 16.73
C LEU A 841 16.30 22.36 16.19
N SER A 842 14.98 22.26 16.01
CA SER A 842 14.16 23.36 15.51
C SER A 842 14.18 24.60 16.40
N LYS A 843 14.34 24.43 17.73
CA LYS A 843 14.52 25.54 18.68
C LYS A 843 15.90 26.18 18.61
N SER A 844 16.92 25.41 18.23
CA SER A 844 18.32 25.88 18.14
C SER A 844 18.66 26.63 16.84
N LEU A 845 17.80 26.51 15.83
CA LEU A 845 18.03 27.13 14.52
C LEU A 845 17.70 28.63 14.54
N PRO A 846 18.42 29.45 13.74
CA PRO A 846 18.19 30.90 13.69
C PRO A 846 16.80 31.27 13.17
N LEU A 847 16.19 30.38 12.38
CA LEU A 847 14.82 30.47 11.90
C LEU A 847 14.12 29.15 12.18
N ARG A 848 12.82 29.22 12.51
CA ARG A 848 12.02 28.01 12.68
C ARG A 848 11.69 27.42 11.30
N PRO A 849 11.91 26.11 11.09
CA PRO A 849 11.50 25.48 9.85
C PRO A 849 9.97 25.54 9.69
N GLN A 850 9.50 25.73 8.46
CA GLN A 850 8.08 25.66 8.10
C GLN A 850 7.55 24.23 8.23
N GLY A 851 8.41 23.25 7.94
CA GLY A 851 8.09 21.83 8.08
C GLY A 851 9.33 20.99 8.36
N ALA A 852 9.16 19.91 9.14
CA ALA A 852 10.20 18.94 9.42
C ALA A 852 9.66 17.52 9.21
N ARG A 853 10.46 16.67 8.56
CA ARG A 853 10.12 15.27 8.29
C ARG A 853 11.34 14.40 8.45
N TRP A 854 11.17 13.18 8.91
CA TRP A 854 12.30 12.29 9.11
C TRP A 854 11.93 10.85 8.76
N GLU A 855 12.95 10.07 8.40
CA GLU A 855 12.77 8.73 7.82
C GLU A 855 11.97 7.80 8.73
N SER A 856 12.24 7.81 10.04
CA SER A 856 11.63 6.85 10.98
C SER A 856 10.10 7.06 11.11
N ALA A 857 9.64 8.31 11.22
CA ALA A 857 8.21 8.63 11.26
C ALA A 857 7.51 8.33 9.93
N GLU A 858 8.11 8.67 8.79
CA GLU A 858 7.51 8.37 7.48
C GLU A 858 7.49 6.85 7.22
N ARG A 859 8.56 6.11 7.59
CA ARG A 859 8.57 4.64 7.51
C ARG A 859 7.46 4.04 8.38
N GLN A 860 7.24 4.56 9.58
CA GLN A 860 6.15 4.10 10.44
C GLN A 860 4.78 4.43 9.82
N ARG A 861 4.62 5.62 9.24
CA ARG A 861 3.38 6.03 8.57
C ARG A 861 3.02 5.12 7.40
N VAL A 862 4.00 4.77 6.55
CA VAL A 862 3.75 3.91 5.39
C VAL A 862 3.69 2.43 5.79
N GLY A 863 4.41 2.00 6.84
CA GLY A 863 4.26 0.65 7.40
C GLY A 863 2.85 0.35 7.91
N LYS A 864 2.08 1.39 8.24
CA LYS A 864 0.68 1.31 8.60
C LYS A 864 -0.29 1.35 7.40
N ASP A 865 0.17 1.45 6.15
CA ASP A 865 -0.70 1.26 4.98
C ASP A 865 -1.37 -0.12 5.09
N MET A 866 -2.68 -0.16 4.85
CA MET A 866 -3.49 -1.36 4.97
C MET A 866 -2.95 -2.53 4.15
N PHE A 867 -2.58 -2.30 2.88
CA PHE A 867 -2.13 -3.37 2.00
C PHE A 867 -0.78 -3.91 2.48
N ILE A 868 0.08 -3.05 3.00
CA ILE A 868 1.38 -3.42 3.57
C ILE A 868 1.17 -4.20 4.87
N SER A 869 0.44 -3.62 5.82
CA SER A 869 0.18 -4.19 7.14
C SER A 869 -0.55 -5.54 7.06
N LEU A 870 -1.62 -5.60 6.26
CA LEU A 870 -2.39 -6.83 6.07
C LEU A 870 -1.57 -7.90 5.36
N ALA A 871 -0.83 -7.55 4.30
CA ALA A 871 0.03 -8.50 3.62
C ALA A 871 1.08 -9.05 4.60
N LEU A 872 1.76 -8.19 5.36
CA LEU A 872 2.78 -8.59 6.32
C LEU A 872 2.21 -9.51 7.42
N GLU A 873 1.07 -9.17 8.03
CA GLU A 873 0.49 -9.96 9.12
C GLU A 873 -0.04 -11.31 8.65
N ASN A 874 -0.81 -11.35 7.56
CA ASN A 874 -1.28 -12.62 7.01
C ASN A 874 -0.11 -13.50 6.59
N MET A 875 0.97 -12.92 6.08
CA MET A 875 2.16 -13.67 5.71
C MET A 875 2.91 -14.28 6.88
N LYS A 876 2.89 -13.68 8.08
CA LYS A 876 3.44 -14.33 9.28
C LYS A 876 2.68 -15.62 9.61
N VAL A 877 1.35 -15.59 9.50
CA VAL A 877 0.51 -16.79 9.70
C VAL A 877 0.77 -17.82 8.61
N PHE A 878 0.90 -17.40 7.34
CA PHE A 878 1.28 -18.30 6.25
C PHE A 878 2.65 -18.93 6.46
N MET A 879 3.64 -18.15 6.92
CA MET A 879 4.98 -18.64 7.19
C MET A 879 4.96 -19.69 8.31
N LEU A 880 4.39 -19.36 9.48
CA LEU A 880 4.40 -20.26 10.64
C LEU A 880 3.51 -21.49 10.40
N GLY A 881 2.27 -21.26 9.94
CA GLY A 881 1.31 -22.32 9.64
C GLY A 881 1.79 -23.22 8.51
N GLY A 882 2.34 -22.63 7.44
CA GLY A 882 2.96 -23.35 6.33
C GLY A 882 4.16 -24.17 6.78
N LEU A 883 5.05 -23.61 7.60
CA LEU A 883 6.21 -24.31 8.14
C LEU A 883 5.81 -25.51 9.02
N ILE A 884 4.85 -25.34 9.92
CA ILE A 884 4.35 -26.42 10.79
C ILE A 884 3.71 -27.52 9.95
N LEU A 885 2.83 -27.16 9.02
CA LEU A 885 2.15 -28.11 8.15
C LEU A 885 3.14 -28.84 7.24
N ALA A 886 4.14 -28.13 6.74
CA ALA A 886 5.25 -28.68 5.96
C ALA A 886 6.07 -29.69 6.75
N LEU A 887 6.50 -29.32 7.95
CA LEU A 887 7.26 -30.21 8.85
C LEU A 887 6.45 -31.44 9.18
N ALA A 888 5.18 -31.29 9.54
CA ALA A 888 4.27 -32.41 9.78
C ALA A 888 4.14 -33.31 8.54
N SER A 889 4.03 -32.69 7.36
CA SER A 889 3.86 -33.42 6.09
C SER A 889 5.08 -34.25 5.73
N VAL A 890 6.25 -33.63 5.72
CA VAL A 890 7.50 -34.30 5.37
C VAL A 890 7.87 -35.35 6.43
N SER A 891 7.62 -35.07 7.72
CA SER A 891 7.82 -36.04 8.81
C SER A 891 6.93 -37.27 8.67
N ALA A 892 5.64 -37.05 8.39
CA ALA A 892 4.66 -38.12 8.20
C ALA A 892 5.04 -39.03 7.02
N ILE A 893 5.44 -38.45 5.90
CA ILE A 893 5.87 -39.20 4.71
C ILE A 893 7.22 -39.89 4.97
N GLY A 894 8.13 -39.25 5.69
CA GLY A 894 9.40 -39.85 6.12
C GLY A 894 9.18 -41.09 6.97
N PHE A 895 8.33 -40.96 7.98
CA PHE A 895 7.92 -42.08 8.82
C PHE A 895 7.22 -43.17 7.99
N ALA A 896 6.42 -42.76 6.99
CA ALA A 896 5.75 -43.69 6.09
C ALA A 896 6.72 -44.57 5.32
N ASN A 897 7.68 -43.92 4.67
CA ASN A 897 8.70 -44.58 3.87
C ASN A 897 9.56 -45.47 4.75
N PHE A 898 9.94 -44.98 5.93
CA PHE A 898 10.72 -45.74 6.89
C PHE A 898 10.02 -47.03 7.35
N LEU A 899 8.74 -46.95 7.73
CA LEU A 899 7.98 -48.14 8.14
C LEU A 899 7.91 -49.20 7.03
N ALA A 900 7.78 -48.76 5.77
CA ALA A 900 7.78 -49.66 4.63
C ALA A 900 9.15 -50.30 4.36
N ASP A 901 10.25 -49.63 4.73
CA ASP A 901 11.63 -50.10 4.53
C ASP A 901 12.25 -50.82 5.72
N ARG A 902 11.55 -50.85 6.87
CA ARG A 902 11.97 -51.56 8.09
C ARG A 902 12.46 -52.99 7.81
N ARG A 903 11.73 -53.76 7.00
CA ARG A 903 12.09 -55.15 6.66
C ARG A 903 13.35 -55.22 5.80
N THR A 904 13.52 -54.30 4.86
CA THR A 904 14.72 -54.21 4.01
C THR A 904 15.95 -53.96 4.89
N PHE A 905 15.88 -53.01 5.82
CA PHE A 905 16.97 -52.73 6.76
C PHE A 905 17.25 -53.91 7.71
N GLY A 906 16.22 -54.60 8.19
CA GLY A 906 16.39 -55.82 9.00
C GLY A 906 17.13 -56.93 8.26
N LEU A 907 16.79 -57.16 6.98
CA LEU A 907 17.47 -58.15 6.14
C LEU A 907 18.92 -57.75 5.82
N LEU A 908 19.18 -56.47 5.54
CA LEU A 908 20.53 -55.97 5.30
C LEU A 908 21.42 -56.13 6.53
N ARG A 909 20.86 -55.90 7.73
CA ARG A 909 21.56 -56.14 9.00
C ARG A 909 21.84 -57.62 9.24
N LEU A 910 20.89 -58.51 8.95
CA LEU A 910 21.11 -59.97 9.02
C LEU A 910 22.17 -60.45 8.02
N ARG A 911 22.36 -59.75 6.90
CA ARG A 911 23.42 -60.03 5.91
C ARG A 911 24.80 -59.45 6.29
N GLY A 912 24.95 -58.91 7.50
CA GLY A 912 26.24 -58.46 8.02
C GLY A 912 26.61 -57.00 7.70
N ILE A 913 25.67 -56.18 7.21
CA ILE A 913 25.97 -54.75 6.98
C ILE A 913 26.09 -54.02 8.32
N PRO A 914 27.19 -53.29 8.59
CA PRO A 914 27.39 -52.59 9.84
C PRO A 914 26.36 -51.47 10.05
N VAL A 915 26.00 -51.25 11.32
CA VAL A 915 24.96 -50.30 11.74
C VAL A 915 25.26 -48.88 11.28
N ALA A 916 26.52 -48.45 11.27
CA ALA A 916 26.94 -47.14 10.79
C ALA A 916 26.60 -46.95 9.29
N THR A 917 26.79 -47.97 8.47
CA THR A 917 26.46 -47.94 7.04
C THR A 917 24.95 -47.97 6.83
N LEU A 918 24.20 -48.75 7.62
CA LEU A 918 22.73 -48.74 7.58
C LEU A 918 22.14 -47.39 7.97
N LEU A 919 22.73 -46.72 8.96
CA LEU A 919 22.33 -45.38 9.39
C LEU A 919 22.56 -44.36 8.27
N ARG A 920 23.73 -44.37 7.63
CA ARG A 920 24.03 -43.52 6.47
C ARG A 920 23.07 -43.78 5.31
N ILE A 921 22.78 -45.05 4.99
CA ILE A 921 21.81 -45.43 3.95
C ILE A 921 20.41 -44.90 4.28
N SER A 922 19.94 -45.11 5.51
CA SER A 922 18.60 -44.68 5.94
C SER A 922 18.46 -43.15 5.91
N ILE A 923 19.45 -42.42 6.41
CA ILE A 923 19.46 -40.95 6.37
C ILE A 923 19.46 -40.48 4.93
N SER A 924 20.33 -41.03 4.07
CA SER A 924 20.36 -40.67 2.64
C SER A 924 19.07 -41.00 1.91
N MET A 925 18.39 -42.09 2.27
CA MET A 925 17.10 -42.49 1.68
C MET A 925 15.99 -41.46 1.89
N PHE A 926 16.00 -40.78 3.03
CA PHE A 926 15.03 -39.75 3.34
C PHE A 926 15.51 -38.35 2.97
N LEU A 927 16.74 -38.01 3.32
CA LEU A 927 17.26 -36.64 3.21
C LEU A 927 17.51 -36.23 1.76
N ALA A 928 17.95 -37.13 0.87
CA ALA A 928 18.28 -36.72 -0.51
C ALA A 928 17.06 -36.23 -1.32
N PRO A 929 15.91 -36.94 -1.36
CA PRO A 929 14.70 -36.42 -2.00
C PRO A 929 14.19 -35.12 -1.37
N VAL A 930 14.30 -35.01 -0.04
CA VAL A 930 13.89 -33.82 0.72
C VAL A 930 14.77 -32.62 0.37
N LEU A 931 16.09 -32.78 0.30
CA LEU A 931 17.02 -31.70 -0.06
C LEU A 931 16.83 -31.23 -1.50
N VAL A 932 16.60 -32.15 -2.44
CA VAL A 932 16.29 -31.78 -3.84
C VAL A 932 14.96 -31.01 -3.91
N GLY A 933 13.94 -31.48 -3.21
CA GLY A 933 12.66 -30.78 -3.13
C GLY A 933 12.81 -29.41 -2.49
N LEU A 934 13.52 -29.32 -1.37
CA LEU A 934 13.82 -28.09 -0.65
C LEU A 934 14.58 -27.09 -1.55
N ALA A 935 15.64 -27.50 -2.24
CA ALA A 935 16.35 -26.65 -3.19
C ALA A 935 15.45 -26.14 -4.32
N THR A 936 14.59 -27.01 -4.86
CA THR A 936 13.61 -26.64 -5.90
C THR A 936 12.58 -25.64 -5.35
N GLY A 937 12.11 -25.87 -4.13
CA GLY A 937 11.15 -25.01 -3.44
C GLY A 937 11.74 -23.65 -3.05
N ILE A 938 13.02 -23.58 -2.63
CA ILE A 938 13.73 -22.32 -2.40
C ILE A 938 13.82 -21.54 -3.70
N LEU A 939 14.35 -22.17 -4.76
CA LEU A 939 14.54 -21.49 -6.05
C LEU A 939 13.22 -20.92 -6.56
N LEU A 940 12.16 -21.74 -6.55
CA LEU A 940 10.84 -21.32 -7.01
C LEU A 940 10.20 -20.29 -6.08
N GLY A 941 10.34 -20.45 -4.76
CA GLY A 941 9.81 -19.51 -3.77
C GLY A 941 10.44 -18.12 -3.90
N VAL A 942 11.75 -18.05 -4.12
CA VAL A 942 12.49 -16.81 -4.39
C VAL A 942 12.04 -16.17 -5.70
N ILE A 943 12.00 -16.94 -6.78
CA ILE A 943 11.61 -16.46 -8.11
C ILE A 943 10.16 -15.96 -8.11
N ALA A 944 9.24 -16.77 -7.61
CA ALA A 944 7.81 -16.44 -7.59
C ALA A 944 7.50 -15.34 -6.58
N GLY A 945 8.17 -15.29 -5.43
CA GLY A 945 8.02 -14.21 -4.45
C GLY A 945 8.46 -12.86 -5.02
N TYR A 946 9.63 -12.83 -5.67
CA TYR A 946 10.09 -11.64 -6.38
C TYR A 946 9.12 -11.21 -7.50
N GLY A 947 8.69 -12.14 -8.35
CA GLY A 947 7.74 -11.83 -9.42
C GLY A 947 6.39 -11.34 -8.89
N LEU A 948 5.84 -11.98 -7.85
CA LEU A 948 4.59 -11.55 -7.23
C LEU A 948 4.71 -10.12 -6.70
N SER A 949 5.84 -9.79 -6.06
CA SER A 949 6.06 -8.43 -5.57
C SER A 949 6.12 -7.38 -6.67
N GLN A 950 6.44 -7.73 -7.92
CA GLN A 950 6.31 -6.80 -9.06
C GLN A 950 4.84 -6.60 -9.44
N ALA A 951 4.06 -7.67 -9.55
CA ALA A 951 2.66 -7.62 -9.96
C ALA A 951 1.76 -6.83 -9.00
N VAL A 952 2.10 -6.79 -7.70
CA VAL A 952 1.33 -6.02 -6.70
C VAL A 952 1.39 -4.50 -6.96
N TRP A 953 2.42 -3.99 -7.63
CA TRP A 953 2.53 -2.55 -7.93
C TRP A 953 1.62 -2.06 -9.06
N ASP A 954 1.03 -2.98 -9.82
CA ASP A 954 0.06 -2.63 -10.88
C ASP A 954 -1.35 -2.39 -10.34
N LEU A 955 -1.58 -2.58 -9.04
CA LEU A 955 -2.87 -2.28 -8.41
C LEU A 955 -3.12 -0.76 -8.38
N PRO A 956 -4.35 -0.29 -8.71
CA PRO A 956 -4.68 1.13 -8.68
C PRO A 956 -4.51 1.72 -7.28
N ARG A 957 -3.63 2.72 -7.15
CA ARG A 957 -3.32 3.41 -5.88
C ARG A 957 -2.75 4.80 -6.15
N VAL A 958 -2.74 5.65 -5.13
CA VAL A 958 -2.03 6.94 -5.20
C VAL A 958 -0.53 6.65 -5.36
N LEU A 959 0.08 7.25 -6.36
CA LEU A 959 1.48 7.03 -6.69
C LEU A 959 2.39 7.81 -5.75
N GLY A 960 2.91 7.12 -4.73
CA GLY A 960 4.06 7.62 -3.98
C GLY A 960 5.38 7.51 -4.78
N VAL A 961 6.46 8.06 -4.21
CA VAL A 961 7.83 8.01 -4.78
C VAL A 961 8.28 6.59 -5.14
N ALA A 962 7.81 5.60 -4.38
CA ALA A 962 8.11 4.19 -4.64
C ALA A 962 7.65 3.71 -6.02
N GLY A 963 6.67 4.37 -6.64
CA GLY A 963 6.23 4.10 -8.02
C GLY A 963 7.33 4.32 -9.07
N PHE A 964 8.27 5.23 -8.84
CA PHE A 964 9.40 5.51 -9.74
C PHE A 964 10.60 4.57 -9.56
N LEU A 965 10.64 3.82 -8.45
CA LEU A 965 11.76 2.93 -8.13
C LEU A 965 11.59 1.56 -8.77
N SER A 966 12.69 0.90 -9.10
CA SER A 966 12.68 -0.51 -9.50
C SER A 966 12.47 -1.43 -8.29
N ASN A 967 11.84 -2.58 -8.51
CA ASN A 967 11.71 -3.59 -7.47
C ASN A 967 13.03 -4.36 -7.30
N LYS A 968 13.45 -4.61 -6.05
CA LYS A 968 14.67 -5.36 -5.73
C LYS A 968 14.30 -6.57 -4.89
N LEU A 969 14.99 -7.69 -5.13
CA LEU A 969 14.85 -8.87 -4.28
C LEU A 969 15.40 -8.55 -2.89
N VAL A 970 14.56 -8.70 -1.86
CA VAL A 970 14.97 -8.56 -0.46
C VAL A 970 14.89 -9.94 0.20
N LEU A 971 16.02 -10.39 0.74
CA LEU A 971 16.11 -11.61 1.53
C LEU A 971 16.38 -11.22 2.99
N THR A 972 15.40 -11.41 3.85
CA THR A 972 15.51 -11.08 5.28
C THR A 972 16.15 -12.21 6.08
N LEU A 973 16.70 -11.88 7.25
CA LEU A 973 17.20 -12.87 8.20
C LEU A 973 16.13 -13.92 8.55
N ALA A 974 14.86 -13.51 8.65
CA ALA A 974 13.74 -14.40 8.90
C ALA A 974 13.57 -15.44 7.77
N SER A 975 13.75 -15.05 6.50
CA SER A 975 13.63 -15.99 5.38
C SER A 975 14.74 -17.05 5.40
N VAL A 976 15.96 -16.62 5.72
CA VAL A 976 17.12 -17.51 5.89
C VAL A 976 16.94 -18.41 7.12
N ALA A 977 16.49 -17.85 8.24
CA ALA A 977 16.22 -18.58 9.47
C ALA A 977 15.14 -19.65 9.26
N SER A 978 14.06 -19.36 8.54
CA SER A 978 13.02 -20.34 8.18
C SER A 978 13.61 -21.52 7.41
N VAL A 979 14.48 -21.27 6.43
CA VAL A 979 15.18 -22.33 5.68
C VAL A 979 16.09 -23.16 6.59
N LEU A 980 16.87 -22.50 7.44
CA LEU A 980 17.81 -23.16 8.36
C LEU A 980 17.08 -24.01 9.39
N VAL A 981 16.07 -23.46 10.06
CA VAL A 981 15.23 -24.17 11.04
C VAL A 981 14.55 -25.36 10.38
N PHE A 982 13.95 -25.18 9.20
CA PHE A 982 13.31 -26.28 8.49
C PHE A 982 14.29 -27.40 8.15
N THR A 983 15.46 -27.05 7.62
CA THR A 983 16.52 -28.02 7.26
C THR A 983 17.08 -28.73 8.49
N LEU A 984 17.29 -28.01 9.60
CA LEU A 984 17.80 -28.55 10.85
C LEU A 984 16.81 -29.53 11.48
N VAL A 985 15.54 -29.16 11.56
CA VAL A 985 14.47 -30.02 12.08
C VAL A 985 14.33 -31.28 11.22
N LEU A 986 14.33 -31.14 9.89
CA LEU A 986 14.27 -32.29 8.98
C LEU A 986 15.48 -33.21 9.09
N THR A 987 16.67 -32.65 9.28
CA THR A 987 17.89 -33.42 9.51
C THR A 987 17.81 -34.16 10.84
N ALA A 988 17.33 -33.51 11.90
CA ALA A 988 17.10 -34.15 13.20
C ALA A 988 16.08 -35.30 13.10
N ILE A 989 14.99 -35.12 12.35
CA ILE A 989 14.01 -36.18 12.06
C ILE A 989 14.65 -37.32 11.28
N ALA A 990 15.43 -37.01 10.24
CA ALA A 990 16.14 -38.00 9.43
C ALA A 990 17.08 -38.86 10.28
N VAL A 991 17.85 -38.21 11.17
CA VAL A 991 18.75 -38.86 12.13
C VAL A 991 17.96 -39.69 13.13
N GLY A 992 16.85 -39.16 13.66
CA GLY A 992 15.96 -39.89 14.56
C GLY A 992 15.44 -41.20 13.96
N PHE A 993 14.99 -41.16 12.70
CA PHE A 993 14.60 -42.37 11.97
C PHE A 993 15.81 -43.28 11.67
N GLY A 994 16.96 -42.71 11.29
CA GLY A 994 18.19 -43.45 11.01
C GLY A 994 18.84 -44.14 12.21
N LEU A 995 18.58 -43.66 13.44
CA LEU A 995 19.03 -44.26 14.70
C LEU A 995 18.16 -45.45 15.14
N TRP A 996 16.93 -45.57 14.62
CA TRP A 996 16.02 -46.63 15.02
C TRP A 996 16.55 -48.05 14.67
N PRO A 997 17.13 -48.31 13.48
CA PRO A 997 17.79 -49.59 13.18
C PRO A 997 18.91 -49.97 14.14
N ALA A 998 19.48 -49.01 14.88
CA ALA A 998 20.50 -49.25 15.90
C ALA A 998 19.91 -49.63 17.27
N ARG A 999 18.68 -49.20 17.58
CA ARG A 999 18.05 -49.35 18.91
C ARG A 999 17.53 -50.76 19.22
N LYS A 1000 17.14 -51.55 18.22
CA LYS A 1000 16.53 -52.88 18.42
C LYS A 1000 17.40 -53.99 17.85
N THR A 1001 17.29 -55.22 18.35
CA THR A 1001 18.00 -56.37 17.76
C THR A 1001 17.42 -56.70 16.37
N ALA A 1002 18.22 -57.32 15.49
CA ALA A 1002 17.76 -57.68 14.13
C ALA A 1002 16.53 -58.62 14.13
N ARG A 1003 16.38 -59.42 15.21
CA ARG A 1003 15.25 -60.32 15.41
C ARG A 1003 13.99 -59.54 15.80
N GLU A 1004 14.08 -58.64 16.78
CA GLU A 1004 12.98 -57.74 17.17
C GLU A 1004 12.56 -56.81 16.03
N ALA A 1005 13.50 -56.33 15.21
CA ALA A 1005 13.19 -55.49 14.06
C ALA A 1005 12.28 -56.20 13.02
N ILE A 1006 12.34 -57.54 12.95
CA ILE A 1006 11.57 -58.38 12.01
C ILE A 1006 10.29 -58.92 12.67
N THR A 1007 10.27 -59.15 13.98
CA THR A 1007 9.16 -59.82 14.69
C THR A 1007 8.15 -58.88 15.36
N GLU A 1008 8.50 -57.62 15.61
CA GLU A 1008 7.57 -56.68 16.26
C GLU A 1008 6.42 -56.26 15.34
N ARG A 1009 5.22 -56.37 15.91
CA ARG A 1009 3.91 -56.03 15.34
C ARG A 1009 3.67 -54.53 15.28
#